data_AF-A0A0Q5W2Z5-F1
#
_entry.id   AF-A0A0Q5W2Z5-F1
#
_cell.length_a   1.000
_cell.length_b   1.000
_cell.length_c   1.000
_cell.angle_alpha   90.00
_cell.angle_beta   90.00
_cell.angle_gamma   90.00
#
_symmetry.space_group_name_H-M   'P 1'
#
loop_
_entity.id
_entity.type
_entity.pdbx_description
1 polymer ?
#
loop_
_entity_poly.entity_id
_entity_poly.type
_entity_poly.pdbx_seq_one_letter_code
_entity_poly.pdbx_strand_id
1 'polypeptide(L)'
;MIMFTSVLFALIGLGLAGFGAWLAVLGGSWYYVLAGLAFLATAILLSRHRSSALTVYAVFIVATLGWALWEVGFDWWQLGPRGGVVILLGLWLLLPSIRKPLGFTSPTGHVYRASGWPLGIAVVLSIAVALYSMTQDPLDMAGTLPTTVANATPALGGNVPDGEWHQYGRTQYGQRYSPLAQITTANVSDLKEAWRYQTGDVKLPEDVGETTYQVTPLKIGETLYVCTPHNWAIAIDAATGKEKWKFDSNSGMNPDRQHQTCRGVSYYKDAAAAPGSACASRVYLPTSDARLIALDAENGQVCTGFADQGTLHLESGMRYQPAGYYYSTSPPVITGNKIIIGGAVNDNYSTQEQSGVIRAFDVNTGALIWNWDSGNPDVTTPLPEGQHYTTNSPNSWSVFSYDEALGLVYIPLGNQVPDQLGMGRSENVEKFSSSIVALDINSGQLRWVRQTVHHDLWDMDVPAQPVLLDIDGRPALVGPTKQGDLYVLDRRTGEAIIPVKEIPAPSGAIPEDFTAPTQPISDLTFSPPPLTDKNMWGVSMFDQLACRIAFERLRYEGRYTPPSLEGSLIYPGNFGTFNWGSVAVDPEKQLMFGMPTYLAFTSQLVPRDQIPPKGQDQKGSEQGLNRNDGAPYGVLMGPFLGPLGIPCQAPPWGYVAGVDLKTGETAYKHRNGTVYDMTPLPLPFKVGVPGIGGPMITKGGVAFLGAAVDNYLRAYDLATGRELWKGRLPAGGQSTPMTYSTQDGTQYVVIVAGGHGSVGTKPGDSIIAYTLPK
;
A
#
# COMPACT_ATOMS: atom_id res chain seq x y z
N MET A 1 45.98 5.01 21.54
CA MET A 1 44.56 5.47 21.52
C MET A 1 44.37 6.81 20.81
N ILE A 2 45.15 7.85 21.12
CA ILE A 2 45.07 9.16 20.39
C ILE A 2 45.33 8.98 18.89
N MET A 3 46.44 8.33 18.51
CA MET A 3 46.75 8.10 17.09
C MET A 3 45.62 7.39 16.33
N PHE A 4 45.06 6.33 16.92
CA PHE A 4 43.90 5.63 16.35
C PHE A 4 42.70 6.58 16.18
N THR A 5 42.39 7.39 17.19
CA THR A 5 41.29 8.35 17.14
C THR A 5 41.53 9.45 16.09
N SER A 6 42.76 9.97 15.99
CA SER A 6 43.16 10.91 14.94
C SER A 6 42.99 10.33 13.55
N VAL A 7 43.41 9.08 13.33
CA VAL A 7 43.25 8.40 12.03
C VAL A 7 41.77 8.20 11.73
N LEU A 8 40.97 7.71 12.69
CA LEU A 8 39.53 7.54 12.53
C LEU A 8 38.83 8.85 12.14
N PHE A 9 39.09 9.93 12.88
CA PHE A 9 38.52 11.25 12.58
C PHE A 9 39.01 11.80 11.24
N ALA A 10 40.26 11.53 10.86
CA ALA A 10 40.77 11.93 9.55
C ALA A 10 40.05 11.19 8.42
N LEU A 11 39.83 9.87 8.55
CA LEU A 11 39.13 9.08 7.55
C LEU A 11 37.66 9.52 7.40
N ILE A 12 36.97 9.72 8.52
CA ILE A 12 35.60 10.28 8.54
C ILE A 12 35.59 11.66 7.88
N GLY A 13 36.53 12.53 8.26
CA GLY A 13 36.63 13.88 7.74
C GLY A 13 36.89 13.94 6.23
N LEU A 14 37.81 13.11 5.72
CA LEU A 14 38.09 12.98 4.30
C LEU A 14 36.86 12.47 3.53
N GLY A 15 36.20 11.43 4.04
CA GLY A 15 34.99 10.88 3.43
C GLY A 15 33.86 11.91 3.35
N LEU A 16 33.54 12.55 4.48
CA LEU A 16 32.49 13.58 4.54
C LEU A 16 32.82 14.80 3.68
N ALA A 17 34.08 15.26 3.65
CA ALA A 17 34.48 16.38 2.81
C ALA A 17 34.40 16.04 1.32
N GLY A 18 34.87 14.84 0.91
CA GLY A 18 34.87 14.40 -0.48
C GLY A 18 33.44 14.16 -1.01
N PHE A 19 32.67 13.30 -0.34
CA PHE A 19 31.29 13.03 -0.73
C PHE A 19 30.38 14.24 -0.51
N GLY A 20 30.64 15.06 0.52
CA GLY A 20 29.93 16.31 0.75
C GLY A 20 30.21 17.35 -0.35
N ALA A 21 31.43 17.40 -0.88
CA ALA A 21 31.74 18.28 -2.02
C ALA A 21 31.01 17.81 -3.27
N TRP A 22 30.91 16.49 -3.48
CA TRP A 22 30.10 15.95 -4.57
C TRP A 22 28.63 16.31 -4.41
N LEU A 23 28.04 16.16 -3.22
CA LEU A 23 26.67 16.59 -2.94
C LEU A 23 26.48 18.09 -3.23
N ALA A 24 27.42 18.94 -2.79
CA ALA A 24 27.34 20.38 -3.02
C ALA A 24 27.42 20.76 -4.51
N VAL A 25 28.22 20.03 -5.30
CA VAL A 25 28.29 20.21 -6.76
C VAL A 25 26.98 19.83 -7.44
N LEU A 26 26.26 18.83 -6.91
CA LEU A 26 24.93 18.44 -7.37
C LEU A 26 23.83 19.42 -6.92
N GLY A 27 24.15 20.43 -6.11
CA GLY A 27 23.17 21.42 -5.62
C GLY A 27 22.62 21.16 -4.21
N GLY A 28 23.05 20.07 -3.57
CA GLY A 28 22.62 19.70 -2.22
C GLY A 28 23.35 20.44 -1.09
N SER A 29 23.09 20.00 0.14
CA SER A 29 23.61 20.66 1.36
C SER A 29 25.14 20.70 1.49
N TRP A 30 25.67 21.89 1.76
CA TRP A 30 27.09 22.15 2.06
C TRP A 30 27.53 21.68 3.45
N TYR A 31 26.60 21.29 4.31
CA TYR A 31 26.88 20.88 5.69
C TYR A 31 27.95 19.79 5.77
N TYR A 32 27.91 18.80 4.88
CA TYR A 32 28.83 17.66 4.91
C TYR A 32 30.28 18.04 4.61
N VAL A 33 30.50 19.07 3.78
CA VAL A 33 31.84 19.65 3.58
C VAL A 33 32.35 20.27 4.88
N LEU A 34 31.53 21.12 5.51
CA LEU A 34 31.88 21.79 6.76
C LEU A 34 32.11 20.80 7.91
N ALA A 35 31.28 19.76 8.00
CA ALA A 35 31.46 18.66 8.93
C ALA A 35 32.78 17.93 8.68
N GLY A 36 33.08 17.58 7.42
CA GLY A 36 34.34 16.96 7.04
C GLY A 36 35.56 17.78 7.46
N LEU A 37 35.54 19.09 7.22
CA LEU A 37 36.60 20.03 7.64
C LEU A 37 36.73 20.10 9.17
N ALA A 38 35.63 20.09 9.91
CA ALA A 38 35.66 20.08 11.37
C ALA A 38 36.28 18.78 11.93
N PHE A 39 35.95 17.62 11.33
CA PHE A 39 36.56 16.34 11.65
C PHE A 39 38.07 16.34 11.37
N LEU A 40 38.50 16.86 10.21
CA LEU A 40 39.92 16.99 9.84
C LEU A 40 40.69 17.92 10.79
N ALA A 41 40.12 19.08 11.11
CA ALA A 41 40.70 20.02 12.06
C ALA A 41 40.88 19.36 13.44
N THR A 42 39.87 18.62 13.90
CA THR A 42 39.93 17.86 15.15
C THR A 42 41.01 16.78 15.09
N ALA A 43 41.11 16.02 13.98
CA ALA A 43 42.12 14.99 13.79
C ALA A 43 43.56 15.55 13.86
N ILE A 44 43.82 16.68 13.20
CA ILE A 44 45.12 17.37 13.20
C ILE A 44 45.47 17.88 14.61
N LEU A 45 44.50 18.41 15.35
CA LEU A 45 44.74 18.87 16.72
C LEU A 45 45.01 17.70 17.67
N LEU A 46 44.30 16.58 17.51
CA LEU A 46 44.54 15.35 18.27
C LEU A 46 45.93 14.77 17.99
N SER A 47 46.36 14.71 16.72
CA SER A 47 47.69 14.17 16.37
C SER A 47 48.83 15.03 16.90
N ARG A 48 48.57 16.32 17.12
CA ARG A 48 49.48 17.28 17.76
C ARG A 48 49.32 17.36 19.28
N HIS A 49 48.52 16.49 19.90
CA HIS A 49 48.25 16.47 21.33
C HIS A 49 47.72 17.82 21.89
N ARG A 50 46.94 18.56 21.11
CA ARG A 50 46.40 19.88 21.49
C ARG A 50 45.03 19.75 22.16
N SER A 51 44.88 20.30 23.36
CA SER A 51 43.59 20.34 24.08
C SER A 51 42.48 21.12 23.34
N SER A 52 42.83 22.03 22.43
CA SER A 52 41.88 22.78 21.61
C SER A 52 41.02 21.89 20.71
N ALA A 53 41.43 20.64 20.45
CA ALA A 53 40.62 19.65 19.73
C ALA A 53 39.22 19.50 20.35
N LEU A 54 39.12 19.52 21.68
CA LEU A 54 37.85 19.36 22.40
C LEU A 54 36.94 20.58 22.20
N THR A 55 37.50 21.79 22.19
CA THR A 55 36.72 23.02 21.96
C THR A 55 36.26 23.10 20.50
N VAL A 56 37.12 22.77 19.54
CA VAL A 56 36.74 22.74 18.11
C VAL A 56 35.61 21.75 17.88
N TYR A 57 35.71 20.55 18.45
CA TYR A 57 34.65 19.56 18.33
C TYR A 57 33.37 19.96 19.08
N ALA A 58 33.47 20.67 20.21
CA ALA A 58 32.32 21.22 20.92
C ALA A 58 31.55 22.25 20.07
N VAL A 59 32.29 23.18 19.43
CA VAL A 59 31.69 24.16 18.51
C VAL A 59 31.02 23.45 17.34
N PHE A 60 31.66 22.41 16.80
CA PHE A 60 31.07 21.59 15.75
C PHE A 60 29.76 20.92 16.19
N ILE A 61 29.70 20.28 17.37
CA ILE A 61 28.46 19.70 17.90
C ILE A 61 27.35 20.74 17.99
N VAL A 62 27.63 21.93 18.54
CA VAL A 62 26.62 22.99 18.69
C VAL A 62 26.16 23.52 17.33
N ALA A 63 27.08 23.69 16.38
CA ALA A 63 26.75 24.11 15.02
C ALA A 63 25.91 23.05 14.28
N THR A 64 26.28 21.77 14.38
CA THR A 64 25.51 20.64 13.84
C THR A 64 24.11 20.59 14.44
N LEU A 65 23.97 20.77 15.75
CA LEU A 65 22.68 20.79 16.41
C LEU A 65 21.82 21.96 15.92
N GLY A 66 22.40 23.16 15.80
CA GLY A 66 21.71 24.33 15.26
C GLY A 66 21.24 24.13 13.82
N TRP A 67 22.09 23.57 12.97
CA TRP A 67 21.73 23.21 11.59
C TRP A 67 20.62 22.15 11.55
N ALA A 68 20.73 21.09 12.34
CA ALA A 68 19.74 20.01 12.37
C ALA A 68 18.36 20.52 12.83
N LEU A 69 18.30 21.34 13.88
CA LEU A 69 17.06 21.94 14.37
C LEU A 69 16.46 22.93 13.36
N TRP A 70 17.29 23.69 12.67
CA TRP A 70 16.82 24.58 11.59
C TRP A 70 16.24 23.79 10.41
N GLU A 71 16.86 22.66 10.05
CA GLU A 71 16.49 21.90 8.86
C GLU A 71 15.24 21.01 9.07
N VAL A 72 15.11 20.36 10.23
CA VAL A 72 14.07 19.35 10.48
C VAL A 72 13.30 19.53 11.80
N GLY A 73 13.59 20.59 12.57
CA GLY A 73 12.92 20.82 13.86
C GLY A 73 13.22 19.73 14.88
N PHE A 74 12.19 19.33 15.65
CA PHE A 74 12.30 18.36 16.75
C PHE A 74 11.82 16.95 16.38
N ASP A 75 11.85 16.56 15.10
CA ASP A 75 11.55 15.16 14.74
C ASP A 75 12.70 14.23 15.15
N TRP A 76 12.43 13.33 16.10
CA TRP A 76 13.43 12.39 16.63
C TRP A 76 14.12 11.55 15.55
N TRP A 77 13.36 11.01 14.59
CA TRP A 77 13.91 10.12 13.57
C TRP A 77 14.80 10.88 12.60
N GLN A 78 14.43 12.09 12.23
CA GLN A 78 15.24 12.92 11.35
C GLN A 78 16.48 13.50 12.05
N LEU A 79 16.42 13.76 13.36
CA LEU A 79 17.57 14.22 14.14
C LEU A 79 18.63 13.13 14.36
N GLY A 80 18.20 11.86 14.46
CA GLY A 80 19.06 10.69 14.64
C GLY A 80 20.31 10.66 13.74
N PRO A 81 20.18 10.60 12.39
CA PRO A 81 21.33 10.55 11.50
C PRO A 81 22.20 11.81 11.54
N ARG A 82 21.63 12.98 11.82
CA ARG A 82 22.33 14.27 11.82
C ARG A 82 23.24 14.43 13.04
N GLY A 83 22.80 13.95 14.20
CA GLY A 83 23.50 14.14 15.48
C GLY A 83 24.14 12.88 16.06
N GLY A 84 23.61 11.68 15.79
CA GLY A 84 23.94 10.46 16.53
C GLY A 84 25.43 10.13 16.54
N VAL A 85 26.05 9.97 15.36
CA VAL A 85 27.49 9.68 15.24
C VAL A 85 28.35 10.80 15.84
N VAL A 86 27.95 12.06 15.63
CA VAL A 86 28.68 13.23 16.13
C VAL A 86 28.70 13.25 17.66
N ILE A 87 27.56 12.97 18.30
CA ILE A 87 27.45 12.92 19.77
C ILE A 87 28.24 11.73 20.34
N LEU A 88 28.13 10.54 19.73
CA LEU A 88 28.87 9.35 20.16
C LEU A 88 30.38 9.56 20.10
N LEU A 89 30.88 10.21 19.05
CA LEU A 89 32.30 10.56 18.92
C LEU A 89 32.69 11.68 19.90
N GLY A 90 31.78 12.59 20.25
CA GLY A 90 31.98 13.54 21.35
C GLY A 90 32.17 12.86 22.70
N LEU A 91 31.34 11.85 23.02
CA LEU A 91 31.50 11.01 24.21
C LEU A 91 32.82 10.23 24.18
N TRP A 92 33.22 9.70 23.02
CA TRP A 92 34.51 9.04 22.84
C TRP A 92 35.69 9.96 23.19
N LEU A 93 35.66 11.22 22.74
CA LEU A 93 36.71 12.20 23.04
C LEU A 93 36.77 12.59 24.53
N LEU A 94 35.67 12.43 25.28
CA LEU A 94 35.63 12.67 26.72
C LEU A 94 36.26 11.55 27.56
N LEU A 95 36.49 10.37 26.97
CA LEU A 95 37.11 9.24 27.67
C LEU A 95 38.48 9.63 28.26
N PRO A 96 38.81 9.22 29.50
CA PRO A 96 40.08 9.57 30.14
C PRO A 96 41.33 9.20 29.32
N SER A 97 41.26 8.09 28.57
CA SER A 97 42.33 7.59 27.70
C SER A 97 42.61 8.50 26.48
N ILE A 98 41.62 9.30 26.06
CA ILE A 98 41.76 10.30 25.00
C ILE A 98 42.08 11.68 25.57
N ARG A 99 41.37 12.09 26.63
CA ARG A 99 41.45 13.44 27.18
C ARG A 99 42.73 13.72 27.97
N LYS A 100 43.16 12.79 28.84
CA LYS A 100 44.31 13.01 29.74
C LYS A 100 45.62 13.33 28.98
N PRO A 101 45.96 12.65 27.87
CA PRO A 101 47.20 12.92 27.14
C PRO A 101 47.16 14.17 26.23
N LEU A 102 46.08 14.96 26.25
CA LEU A 102 45.99 16.28 25.59
C LEU A 102 46.37 17.45 26.52
N GLY A 103 46.63 17.17 27.81
CA GLY A 103 47.19 18.15 28.73
C GLY A 103 48.69 18.39 28.48
N PHE A 104 49.24 19.45 29.05
CA PHE A 104 50.68 19.73 28.99
C PHE A 104 51.23 20.10 30.36
N THR A 105 52.53 19.88 30.57
CA THR A 105 53.25 20.31 31.77
C THR A 105 54.12 21.51 31.41
N SER A 106 54.01 22.60 32.17
CA SER A 106 54.86 23.78 31.94
C SER A 106 56.32 23.50 32.31
N PRO A 107 57.27 24.30 31.80
CA PRO A 107 58.67 24.26 32.26
C PRO A 107 58.84 24.47 33.77
N THR A 108 57.84 25.09 34.43
CA THR A 108 57.77 25.29 35.89
C THR A 108 57.11 24.13 36.65
N GLY A 109 56.87 22.99 35.99
CA GLY A 109 56.30 21.79 36.59
C GLY A 109 54.79 21.80 36.83
N HIS A 110 54.06 22.85 36.42
CA HIS A 110 52.61 22.92 36.58
C HIS A 110 51.92 22.08 35.51
N VAL A 111 51.01 21.19 35.93
CA VAL A 111 50.25 20.31 35.02
C VAL A 111 48.94 20.98 34.60
N TYR A 112 48.84 21.37 33.35
CA TYR A 112 47.62 21.91 32.74
C TYR A 112 46.83 20.78 32.10
N ARG A 113 45.72 20.37 32.72
CA ARG A 113 44.83 19.32 32.20
C ARG A 113 43.94 19.88 31.10
N ALA A 114 43.69 19.10 30.04
CA ALA A 114 42.69 19.43 29.04
C ALA A 114 41.29 19.49 29.68
N SER A 115 40.66 20.67 29.63
CA SER A 115 39.28 20.87 30.12
C SER A 115 38.30 20.18 29.19
N GLY A 116 37.52 19.24 29.72
CA GLY A 116 36.44 18.57 28.98
C GLY A 116 35.12 19.35 28.99
N TRP A 117 35.03 20.45 29.75
CA TRP A 117 33.77 21.18 29.97
C TRP A 117 33.09 21.68 28.69
N PRO A 118 33.78 22.33 27.73
CA PRO A 118 33.13 22.81 26.51
C PRO A 118 32.44 21.67 25.75
N LEU A 119 33.15 20.54 25.60
CA LEU A 119 32.62 19.37 24.92
C LEU A 119 31.51 18.68 25.73
N GLY A 120 31.69 18.56 27.04
CA GLY A 120 30.67 18.00 27.94
C GLY A 120 29.35 18.78 27.89
N ILE A 121 29.40 20.11 27.92
CA ILE A 121 28.21 20.96 27.81
C ILE A 121 27.53 20.77 26.45
N ALA A 122 28.29 20.78 25.36
CA ALA A 122 27.74 20.56 24.02
C ALA A 122 27.03 19.21 23.90
N VAL A 123 27.67 18.13 24.39
CA VAL A 123 27.09 16.78 24.41
C VAL A 123 25.81 16.72 25.27
N VAL A 124 25.84 17.28 26.49
CA VAL A 124 24.66 17.30 27.38
C VAL A 124 23.51 18.06 26.74
N LEU A 125 23.80 19.19 26.09
CA LEU A 125 22.79 20.00 25.41
C LEU A 125 22.17 19.26 24.22
N SER A 126 22.97 18.55 23.41
CA SER A 126 22.46 17.69 22.35
C SER A 126 21.63 16.50 22.87
N ILE A 127 22.05 15.87 23.98
CA ILE A 127 21.29 14.80 24.62
C ILE A 127 19.96 15.33 25.17
N ALA A 128 19.94 16.53 25.76
CA ALA A 128 18.71 17.15 26.24
C ALA A 128 17.73 17.41 25.08
N VAL A 129 18.21 17.90 23.94
CA VAL A 129 17.39 18.09 22.73
C VAL A 129 16.90 16.75 22.19
N ALA A 130 17.75 15.73 22.15
CA ALA A 130 17.37 14.37 21.76
C ALA A 130 16.23 13.84 22.65
N LEU A 131 16.37 13.90 23.97
CA LEU A 131 15.33 13.49 24.91
C LEU A 131 14.04 14.29 24.76
N TYR A 132 14.14 15.61 24.54
CA TYR A 132 12.98 16.44 24.25
C TYR A 132 12.29 16.02 22.94
N SER A 133 13.04 15.81 21.86
CA SER A 133 12.48 15.38 20.56
C SER A 133 11.78 14.03 20.62
N MET A 134 12.17 13.11 21.52
CA MET A 134 11.46 11.84 21.73
C MET A 134 10.05 12.02 22.31
N THR A 135 9.75 13.20 22.88
CA THR A 135 8.40 13.54 23.38
C THR A 135 7.56 14.28 22.35
N GLN A 136 8.13 14.61 21.20
CA GLN A 136 7.48 15.36 20.13
C GLN A 136 7.22 14.44 18.94
N ASP A 137 6.08 14.61 18.29
CA ASP A 137 5.80 13.98 17.00
C ASP A 137 5.21 15.04 16.06
N PRO A 138 6.04 15.80 15.33
CA PRO A 138 5.57 16.94 14.52
C PRO A 138 4.75 16.51 13.29
N LEU A 139 4.73 15.23 12.96
CA LEU A 139 3.99 14.66 11.82
C LEU A 139 2.69 13.97 12.27
N ASP A 140 2.46 13.89 13.58
CA ASP A 140 1.20 13.43 14.16
C ASP A 140 0.15 14.54 14.13
N MET A 141 -1.06 14.19 13.74
CA MET A 141 -2.22 15.08 13.77
C MET A 141 -3.25 14.49 14.71
N ALA A 142 -3.40 15.09 15.89
CA ALA A 142 -4.42 14.72 16.86
C ALA A 142 -5.70 15.52 16.64
N GLY A 143 -6.84 14.84 16.70
CA GLY A 143 -8.15 15.44 16.65
C GLY A 143 -9.23 14.41 16.93
N THR A 144 -10.49 14.78 16.71
CA THR A 144 -11.63 13.91 17.02
C THR A 144 -12.72 14.08 15.98
N LEU A 145 -13.17 12.99 15.38
CA LEU A 145 -14.29 12.99 14.46
C LEU A 145 -15.61 13.20 15.22
N PRO A 146 -16.60 13.87 14.60
CA PRO A 146 -17.92 14.01 15.20
C PRO A 146 -18.61 12.64 15.29
N THR A 147 -18.99 12.25 16.51
CA THR A 147 -19.69 10.98 16.72
C THR A 147 -21.21 11.09 16.58
N THR A 148 -21.70 12.22 16.05
CA THR A 148 -23.13 12.45 15.82
C THR A 148 -23.63 11.58 14.67
N VAL A 149 -24.79 10.95 14.89
CA VAL A 149 -25.46 10.16 13.84
C VAL A 149 -26.06 11.14 12.84
N ALA A 150 -25.58 11.10 11.60
CA ALA A 150 -26.09 11.88 10.48
C ALA A 150 -27.30 11.20 9.83
N ASN A 151 -27.28 9.87 9.74
CA ASN A 151 -28.36 9.04 9.23
C ASN A 151 -28.55 7.81 10.12
N ALA A 152 -29.69 7.72 10.81
CA ALA A 152 -29.95 6.61 11.74
C ALA A 152 -30.30 5.28 11.04
N THR A 153 -30.67 5.34 9.77
CA THR A 153 -31.07 4.17 8.96
C THR A 153 -30.45 4.28 7.57
N PRO A 154 -29.11 4.23 7.45
CA PRO A 154 -28.45 4.35 6.17
C PRO A 154 -28.69 3.11 5.31
N ALA A 155 -28.66 3.30 3.99
CA ALA A 155 -28.60 2.18 3.06
C ALA A 155 -27.25 1.46 3.22
N LEU A 156 -27.30 0.19 3.60
CA LEU A 156 -26.11 -0.67 3.73
C LEU A 156 -25.84 -1.50 2.47
N GLY A 157 -26.71 -1.44 1.45
CA GLY A 157 -26.58 -2.17 0.19
C GLY A 157 -27.08 -3.62 0.27
N GLY A 158 -28.13 -3.93 -0.51
CA GLY A 158 -28.75 -5.26 -0.53
C GLY A 158 -29.43 -5.67 0.78
N ASN A 159 -29.87 -6.92 0.85
CA ASN A 159 -30.56 -7.52 2.00
C ASN A 159 -29.65 -8.47 2.79
N VAL A 160 -28.52 -7.96 3.26
CA VAL A 160 -27.55 -8.75 4.05
C VAL A 160 -27.87 -8.64 5.54
N PRO A 161 -28.13 -9.75 6.26
CA PRO A 161 -28.38 -9.72 7.70
C PRO A 161 -27.24 -9.06 8.49
N ASP A 162 -27.56 -8.41 9.60
CA ASP A 162 -26.59 -7.66 10.43
C ASP A 162 -25.39 -8.51 10.87
N GLY A 163 -25.64 -9.76 11.23
CA GLY A 163 -24.65 -10.75 11.63
C GLY A 163 -23.93 -11.47 10.48
N GLU A 164 -24.09 -11.02 9.23
CA GLU A 164 -23.56 -11.69 8.04
C GLU A 164 -22.68 -10.77 7.16
N TRP A 165 -21.91 -11.42 6.27
CA TRP A 165 -20.91 -10.77 5.41
C TRP A 165 -20.87 -11.47 4.05
N HIS A 166 -21.70 -11.02 3.11
CA HIS A 166 -21.95 -11.74 1.85
C HIS A 166 -21.03 -11.32 0.70
N GLN A 167 -20.37 -10.17 0.82
CA GLN A 167 -19.48 -9.61 -0.20
C GLN A 167 -18.16 -9.20 0.44
N TYR A 168 -17.12 -8.94 -0.37
CA TYR A 168 -15.80 -8.52 0.12
C TYR A 168 -15.88 -7.40 1.18
N GLY A 169 -16.61 -6.31 0.88
CA GLY A 169 -16.85 -5.19 1.81
C GLY A 169 -18.13 -5.32 2.64
N ARG A 170 -18.52 -6.55 3.02
CA ARG A 170 -19.79 -6.99 3.63
C ARG A 170 -20.97 -7.04 2.67
N THR A 171 -21.17 -5.96 1.93
CA THR A 171 -22.28 -5.79 0.99
C THR A 171 -21.78 -5.28 -0.37
N GLN A 172 -22.70 -5.16 -1.34
CA GLN A 172 -22.38 -4.63 -2.68
C GLN A 172 -21.95 -3.16 -2.66
N TYR A 173 -22.22 -2.44 -1.57
CA TYR A 173 -21.81 -1.04 -1.40
C TYR A 173 -20.34 -0.92 -0.97
N GLY A 174 -19.69 -2.01 -0.54
CA GLY A 174 -18.27 -1.98 -0.20
C GLY A 174 -17.95 -1.10 1.02
N GLN A 175 -18.87 -0.90 1.96
CA GLN A 175 -18.64 0.01 3.10
C GLN A 175 -17.62 -0.52 4.11
N ARG A 176 -17.42 -1.85 4.16
CA ARG A 176 -16.61 -2.52 5.21
C ARG A 176 -17.09 -2.12 6.61
N TYR A 177 -18.40 -1.93 6.73
CA TYR A 177 -19.08 -1.53 7.95
C TYR A 177 -19.99 -2.65 8.44
N SER A 178 -19.87 -2.98 9.72
CA SER A 178 -20.78 -3.90 10.39
C SER A 178 -21.73 -3.14 11.33
N PRO A 179 -23.05 -3.39 11.24
CA PRO A 179 -24.03 -2.85 12.19
C PRO A 179 -23.96 -3.50 13.58
N LEU A 180 -23.12 -4.53 13.76
CA LEU A 180 -22.91 -5.15 15.07
C LEU A 180 -22.23 -4.19 16.04
N ALA A 181 -22.69 -4.21 17.30
CA ALA A 181 -22.25 -3.30 18.35
C ALA A 181 -21.96 -4.01 19.69
N GLN A 182 -21.72 -5.34 19.68
CA GLN A 182 -21.34 -6.07 20.89
C GLN A 182 -19.90 -5.71 21.31
N ILE A 183 -19.01 -5.58 20.33
CA ILE A 183 -17.65 -5.06 20.53
C ILE A 183 -17.68 -3.54 20.37
N THR A 184 -17.18 -2.84 21.39
CA THR A 184 -17.20 -1.38 21.51
C THR A 184 -15.85 -0.86 21.97
N THR A 185 -15.66 0.46 21.94
CA THR A 185 -14.44 1.09 22.46
C THR A 185 -14.20 0.83 23.95
N ALA A 186 -15.25 0.45 24.71
CA ALA A 186 -15.17 0.18 26.14
C ALA A 186 -14.73 -1.25 26.50
N ASN A 187 -14.92 -2.23 25.60
CA ASN A 187 -14.66 -3.64 25.90
C ASN A 187 -13.72 -4.35 24.90
N VAL A 188 -13.33 -3.69 23.81
CA VAL A 188 -12.46 -4.29 22.78
C VAL A 188 -11.11 -4.77 23.32
N SER A 189 -10.62 -4.17 24.41
CA SER A 189 -9.39 -4.58 25.10
C SER A 189 -9.45 -6.03 25.63
N ASP A 190 -10.64 -6.58 25.81
CA ASP A 190 -10.84 -7.92 26.39
C ASP A 190 -10.87 -9.04 25.36
N LEU A 191 -10.79 -8.72 24.06
CA LEU A 191 -10.80 -9.71 22.98
C LEU A 191 -9.74 -10.81 23.19
N LYS A 192 -10.16 -12.06 22.99
CA LYS A 192 -9.32 -13.27 23.02
C LYS A 192 -9.51 -14.06 21.73
N GLU A 193 -8.48 -14.80 21.35
CA GLU A 193 -8.59 -15.79 20.27
C GLU A 193 -9.64 -16.84 20.67
N ALA A 194 -10.62 -17.04 19.79
CA ALA A 194 -11.70 -18.00 19.97
C ALA A 194 -11.38 -19.32 19.28
N TRP A 195 -10.93 -19.24 18.03
CA TRP A 195 -10.50 -20.38 17.24
C TRP A 195 -9.49 -19.93 16.17
N ARG A 196 -8.76 -20.90 15.66
CA ARG A 196 -7.78 -20.74 14.58
C ARG A 196 -7.87 -21.92 13.63
N TYR A 197 -7.86 -21.62 12.34
CA TYR A 197 -7.79 -22.60 11.26
C TYR A 197 -6.50 -22.40 10.47
N GLN A 198 -5.82 -23.48 10.11
CA GLN A 198 -4.64 -23.47 9.26
C GLN A 198 -5.00 -24.21 7.97
N THR A 199 -4.94 -23.53 6.83
CA THR A 199 -5.40 -24.11 5.56
C THR A 199 -4.48 -25.21 5.07
N GLY A 200 -3.21 -25.20 5.49
CA GLY A 200 -2.14 -26.03 4.93
C GLY A 200 -1.60 -25.50 3.60
N ASP A 201 -2.19 -24.41 3.08
CA ASP A 201 -1.71 -23.74 1.88
C ASP A 201 -0.64 -22.70 2.25
N VAL A 202 0.63 -23.03 2.01
CA VAL A 202 1.78 -22.19 2.32
C VAL A 202 2.59 -21.90 1.06
N LYS A 203 3.26 -20.74 1.04
CA LYS A 203 4.18 -20.38 -0.05
C LYS A 203 5.26 -21.44 -0.23
N LEU A 204 5.38 -21.97 -1.44
CA LEU A 204 6.40 -22.92 -1.86
C LEU A 204 7.66 -22.21 -2.40
N PRO A 205 8.83 -22.87 -2.40
CA PRO A 205 10.07 -22.30 -2.96
C PRO A 205 9.96 -21.90 -4.43
N GLU A 206 9.22 -22.69 -5.22
CA GLU A 206 8.95 -22.48 -6.65
C GLU A 206 7.84 -21.46 -6.92
N ASP A 207 7.13 -21.02 -5.88
CA ASP A 207 6.12 -19.98 -6.03
C ASP A 207 6.75 -18.67 -6.46
N VAL A 208 6.03 -17.98 -7.33
CA VAL A 208 6.33 -16.61 -7.73
C VAL A 208 6.55 -15.74 -6.49
N GLY A 209 7.43 -14.73 -6.59
CA GLY A 209 7.80 -13.90 -5.44
C GLY A 209 6.58 -13.30 -4.75
N GLU A 210 5.61 -12.86 -5.55
CA GLU A 210 4.36 -12.26 -5.09
C GLU A 210 3.24 -13.30 -4.85
N THR A 211 3.45 -14.17 -3.87
CA THR A 211 2.38 -14.96 -3.26
C THR A 211 1.74 -14.16 -2.13
N THR A 212 0.43 -13.90 -2.23
CA THR A 212 -0.27 -13.07 -1.23
C THR A 212 -1.60 -13.68 -0.80
N TYR A 213 -1.80 -13.80 0.52
CA TYR A 213 -3.04 -14.33 1.07
C TYR A 213 -3.93 -13.19 1.60
N GLN A 214 -4.68 -12.58 0.68
CA GLN A 214 -5.39 -11.32 0.87
C GLN A 214 -6.91 -11.49 1.12
N VAL A 215 -7.36 -12.72 1.38
CA VAL A 215 -8.79 -13.06 1.42
C VAL A 215 -9.53 -12.33 2.54
N THR A 216 -10.74 -11.86 2.22
CA THR A 216 -11.75 -11.53 3.24
C THR A 216 -12.80 -12.64 3.26
N PRO A 217 -12.96 -13.40 4.36
CA PRO A 217 -13.96 -14.46 4.43
C PRO A 217 -15.39 -13.94 4.21
N LEU A 218 -16.20 -14.69 3.48
CA LEU A 218 -17.65 -14.49 3.47
C LEU A 218 -18.29 -15.27 4.62
N LYS A 219 -19.32 -14.72 5.27
CA LYS A 219 -20.14 -15.42 6.27
C LYS A 219 -21.60 -15.48 5.82
N ILE A 220 -22.08 -16.69 5.55
CA ILE A 220 -23.48 -17.00 5.20
C ILE A 220 -23.98 -18.12 6.11
N GLY A 221 -25.00 -17.83 6.92
CA GLY A 221 -25.47 -18.76 7.94
C GLY A 221 -24.35 -19.14 8.92
N GLU A 222 -24.10 -20.43 9.09
CA GLU A 222 -23.06 -20.98 9.98
C GLU A 222 -21.73 -21.28 9.25
N THR A 223 -21.55 -20.79 8.03
CA THR A 223 -20.38 -21.12 7.20
C THR A 223 -19.59 -19.88 6.82
N LEU A 224 -18.27 -19.99 6.96
CA LEU A 224 -17.30 -19.10 6.35
C LEU A 224 -16.79 -19.71 5.04
N TYR A 225 -16.72 -18.90 3.98
CA TYR A 225 -16.13 -19.31 2.70
C TYR A 225 -14.89 -18.48 2.40
N VAL A 226 -13.81 -19.16 2.01
CA VAL A 226 -12.52 -18.55 1.67
C VAL A 226 -11.92 -19.19 0.43
N CYS A 227 -11.02 -18.47 -0.24
CA CYS A 227 -10.04 -19.06 -1.15
C CYS A 227 -8.64 -19.02 -0.52
N THR A 228 -7.64 -19.61 -1.19
CA THR A 228 -6.21 -19.53 -0.81
C THR A 228 -5.35 -19.10 -2.01
N PRO A 229 -4.04 -18.75 -1.83
CA PRO A 229 -3.16 -18.37 -2.95
C PRO A 229 -3.01 -19.41 -4.06
N HIS A 230 -3.05 -20.71 -3.73
CA HIS A 230 -3.10 -21.80 -4.73
C HIS A 230 -4.53 -22.09 -5.24
N ASN A 231 -5.49 -21.21 -4.97
CA ASN A 231 -6.88 -21.29 -5.38
C ASN A 231 -7.64 -22.51 -4.80
N TRP A 232 -7.38 -22.90 -3.56
CA TRP A 232 -8.28 -23.82 -2.86
C TRP A 232 -9.52 -23.06 -2.38
N ALA A 233 -10.72 -23.58 -2.62
CA ALA A 233 -11.93 -23.10 -1.96
C ALA A 233 -12.19 -23.91 -0.69
N ILE A 234 -12.47 -23.25 0.43
CA ILE A 234 -12.66 -23.90 1.72
C ILE A 234 -13.91 -23.34 2.39
N ALA A 235 -14.76 -24.24 2.89
CA ALA A 235 -15.83 -23.90 3.81
C ALA A 235 -15.44 -24.27 5.24
N ILE A 236 -15.69 -23.35 6.17
CA ILE A 236 -15.32 -23.49 7.58
C ILE A 236 -16.56 -23.21 8.43
N ASP A 237 -16.75 -23.94 9.52
CA ASP A 237 -17.77 -23.66 10.51
C ASP A 237 -17.48 -22.36 11.27
N ALA A 238 -18.42 -21.41 11.22
CA ALA A 238 -18.22 -20.06 11.75
C ALA A 238 -18.09 -20.05 13.29
N ALA A 239 -18.69 -21.00 14.01
CA ALA A 239 -18.60 -21.03 15.46
C ALA A 239 -17.31 -21.72 15.94
N THR A 240 -16.85 -22.74 15.22
CA THR A 240 -15.79 -23.64 15.72
C THR A 240 -14.47 -23.57 14.95
N GLY A 241 -14.46 -22.94 13.77
CA GLY A 241 -13.27 -22.91 12.90
C GLY A 241 -12.94 -24.25 12.24
N LYS A 242 -13.84 -25.25 12.27
CA LYS A 242 -13.62 -26.56 11.67
C LYS A 242 -13.89 -26.56 10.16
N GLU A 243 -13.01 -27.16 9.38
CA GLU A 243 -13.23 -27.40 7.95
C GLU A 243 -14.51 -28.23 7.76
N LYS A 244 -15.39 -27.78 6.85
CA LYS A 244 -16.58 -28.51 6.38
C LYS A 244 -16.27 -29.26 5.09
N TRP A 245 -15.67 -28.55 4.14
CA TRP A 245 -15.17 -29.12 2.89
C TRP A 245 -14.03 -28.27 2.34
N LYS A 246 -13.23 -28.88 1.47
CA LYS A 246 -12.18 -28.22 0.70
C LYS A 246 -12.19 -28.73 -0.74
N PHE A 247 -12.01 -27.80 -1.67
CA PHE A 247 -11.88 -28.05 -3.09
C PHE A 247 -10.55 -27.47 -3.58
N ASP A 248 -9.76 -28.26 -4.29
CA ASP A 248 -8.54 -27.83 -4.96
C ASP A 248 -8.83 -27.66 -6.45
N SER A 249 -8.66 -26.44 -6.98
CA SER A 249 -8.87 -26.15 -8.40
C SER A 249 -7.81 -26.79 -9.30
N ASN A 250 -6.67 -27.21 -8.73
CA ASN A 250 -5.48 -27.67 -9.45
C ASN A 250 -5.04 -26.65 -10.51
N SER A 251 -5.05 -25.35 -10.16
CA SER A 251 -4.67 -24.25 -11.07
C SER A 251 -3.20 -24.27 -11.48
N GLY A 252 -2.40 -25.13 -10.85
CA GLY A 252 -1.02 -25.40 -11.23
C GLY A 252 -0.07 -24.21 -10.99
N MET A 253 1.21 -24.51 -11.19
CA MET A 253 2.26 -23.51 -11.16
C MET A 253 2.49 -22.93 -12.54
N ASN A 254 2.53 -21.61 -12.62
CA ASN A 254 2.97 -20.90 -13.80
C ASN A 254 3.93 -19.78 -13.39
N PRO A 255 5.23 -19.89 -13.76
CA PRO A 255 6.22 -18.89 -13.40
C PRO A 255 5.96 -17.54 -14.08
N ASP A 256 5.26 -17.48 -15.21
CA ASP A 256 4.99 -16.22 -15.90
C ASP A 256 3.92 -15.37 -15.21
N ARG A 257 3.20 -15.89 -14.20
CA ARG A 257 2.29 -15.09 -13.36
C ARG A 257 3.08 -14.05 -12.57
N GLN A 258 2.63 -12.80 -12.62
CA GLN A 258 3.17 -11.75 -11.76
C GLN A 258 2.67 -11.92 -10.32
N HIS A 259 1.39 -12.23 -10.12
CA HIS A 259 0.77 -12.39 -8.80
C HIS A 259 0.14 -13.78 -8.61
N GLN A 260 0.36 -14.38 -7.45
CA GLN A 260 -0.36 -15.54 -6.96
C GLN A 260 -1.18 -15.13 -5.74
N THR A 261 -2.37 -14.60 -6.02
CA THR A 261 -3.20 -13.86 -5.06
C THR A 261 -4.64 -14.37 -5.04
N CYS A 262 -5.22 -14.45 -3.85
CA CYS A 262 -6.66 -14.63 -3.65
C CYS A 262 -7.18 -13.54 -2.70
N ARG A 263 -8.19 -12.77 -3.15
CA ARG A 263 -8.89 -11.78 -2.32
C ARG A 263 -10.28 -12.21 -1.85
N GLY A 264 -10.86 -13.25 -2.43
CA GLY A 264 -12.21 -13.69 -2.08
C GLY A 264 -12.84 -14.64 -3.08
N VAL A 265 -13.98 -15.18 -2.65
CA VAL A 265 -14.95 -15.89 -3.49
C VAL A 265 -16.25 -15.08 -3.51
N SER A 266 -17.19 -15.44 -4.39
CA SER A 266 -18.54 -14.84 -4.42
C SER A 266 -19.61 -15.89 -4.16
N TYR A 267 -20.66 -15.52 -3.43
CA TYR A 267 -21.78 -16.41 -3.12
C TYR A 267 -23.04 -16.03 -3.91
N TYR A 268 -23.80 -17.04 -4.32
CA TYR A 268 -25.11 -16.89 -4.94
C TYR A 268 -26.08 -17.93 -4.41
N LYS A 269 -27.34 -17.54 -4.23
CA LYS A 269 -28.43 -18.45 -3.96
C LYS A 269 -29.51 -18.26 -5.02
N ASP A 270 -29.81 -19.32 -5.75
CA ASP A 270 -30.92 -19.36 -6.69
C ASP A 270 -32.24 -19.43 -5.92
N ALA A 271 -33.01 -18.35 -5.96
CA ALA A 271 -34.30 -18.28 -5.30
C ALA A 271 -35.38 -19.15 -5.96
N ALA A 272 -35.17 -19.55 -7.22
CA ALA A 272 -36.09 -20.44 -7.95
C ALA A 272 -35.74 -21.93 -7.78
N ALA A 273 -34.54 -22.25 -7.30
CA ALA A 273 -34.14 -23.62 -7.04
C ALA A 273 -34.92 -24.24 -5.86
N ALA A 274 -35.27 -25.53 -5.99
CA ALA A 274 -35.94 -26.25 -4.92
C ALA A 274 -35.01 -26.34 -3.68
N PRO A 275 -35.51 -26.17 -2.45
CA PRO A 275 -34.69 -26.31 -1.25
C PRO A 275 -33.94 -27.65 -1.22
N GLY A 276 -32.63 -27.61 -1.00
CA GLY A 276 -31.77 -28.80 -0.95
C GLY A 276 -31.42 -29.39 -2.33
N SER A 277 -31.79 -28.76 -3.44
CA SER A 277 -31.28 -29.20 -4.75
C SER A 277 -29.79 -28.87 -4.87
N ALA A 278 -29.03 -29.79 -5.48
CA ALA A 278 -27.62 -29.56 -5.79
C ALA A 278 -27.45 -28.22 -6.54
N CYS A 279 -26.44 -27.46 -6.15
CA CYS A 279 -26.11 -26.16 -6.70
C CYS A 279 -27.23 -25.11 -6.57
N ALA A 280 -28.21 -25.28 -5.68
CA ALA A 280 -29.16 -24.21 -5.34
C ALA A 280 -28.43 -22.98 -4.75
N SER A 281 -27.38 -23.25 -3.97
CA SER A 281 -26.45 -22.25 -3.47
C SER A 281 -25.07 -22.54 -4.03
N ARG A 282 -24.40 -21.52 -4.54
CA ARG A 282 -23.12 -21.65 -5.23
C ARG A 282 -22.09 -20.70 -4.65
N VAL A 283 -20.85 -21.15 -4.60
CA VAL A 283 -19.66 -20.36 -4.37
C VAL A 283 -18.86 -20.33 -5.67
N TYR A 284 -18.53 -19.14 -6.15
CA TYR A 284 -17.73 -18.94 -7.35
C TYR A 284 -16.29 -18.63 -6.95
N LEU A 285 -15.38 -19.47 -7.43
CA LEU A 285 -13.95 -19.38 -7.18
C LEU A 285 -13.23 -18.82 -8.42
N PRO A 286 -12.73 -17.58 -8.39
CA PRO A 286 -11.79 -17.10 -9.40
C PRO A 286 -10.43 -17.78 -9.20
N THR A 287 -9.75 -18.13 -10.28
CA THR A 287 -8.45 -18.81 -10.23
C THR A 287 -7.34 -18.06 -10.97
N SER A 288 -6.09 -18.37 -10.59
CA SER A 288 -4.87 -17.79 -11.17
C SER A 288 -4.53 -18.34 -12.57
N ASP A 289 -5.30 -19.31 -13.07
CA ASP A 289 -5.23 -19.85 -14.43
C ASP A 289 -6.43 -19.43 -15.29
N ALA A 290 -6.98 -18.23 -15.04
CA ALA A 290 -8.06 -17.60 -15.81
C ALA A 290 -9.41 -18.34 -15.82
N ARG A 291 -9.70 -19.19 -14.82
CA ARG A 291 -11.01 -19.84 -14.68
C ARG A 291 -11.87 -19.15 -13.63
N LEU A 292 -13.18 -19.27 -13.79
CA LEU A 292 -14.17 -19.08 -12.74
C LEU A 292 -14.94 -20.39 -12.55
N ILE A 293 -14.79 -21.01 -11.39
CA ILE A 293 -15.36 -22.33 -11.09
C ILE A 293 -16.57 -22.16 -10.18
N ALA A 294 -17.70 -22.76 -10.54
CA ALA A 294 -18.90 -22.80 -9.71
C ALA A 294 -18.92 -24.06 -8.84
N LEU A 295 -19.00 -23.88 -7.53
CA LEU A 295 -19.04 -24.95 -6.53
C LEU A 295 -20.35 -24.92 -5.76
N ASP A 296 -20.89 -26.07 -5.41
CA ASP A 296 -22.00 -26.19 -4.48
C ASP A 296 -21.55 -25.69 -3.09
N ALA A 297 -22.30 -24.74 -2.53
CA ALA A 297 -21.92 -24.10 -1.28
C ALA A 297 -21.97 -25.05 -0.06
N GLU A 298 -22.77 -26.11 -0.11
CA GLU A 298 -22.94 -27.04 1.01
C GLU A 298 -21.84 -28.10 1.07
N ASN A 299 -21.36 -28.57 -0.09
CA ASN A 299 -20.44 -29.72 -0.15
C ASN A 299 -19.19 -29.53 -1.02
N GLY A 300 -19.05 -28.40 -1.72
CA GLY A 300 -17.87 -28.08 -2.53
C GLY A 300 -17.78 -28.83 -3.86
N GLN A 301 -18.82 -29.58 -4.27
CA GLN A 301 -18.82 -30.26 -5.57
C GLN A 301 -18.97 -29.26 -6.72
N VAL A 302 -18.31 -29.54 -7.84
CA VAL A 302 -18.41 -28.70 -9.04
C VAL A 302 -19.83 -28.74 -9.60
N CYS A 303 -20.39 -27.55 -9.85
CA CYS A 303 -21.70 -27.39 -10.45
C CYS A 303 -21.62 -27.54 -11.97
N THR A 304 -21.64 -28.79 -12.45
CA THR A 304 -21.42 -29.14 -13.87
C THR A 304 -22.41 -28.51 -14.86
N GLY A 305 -23.56 -28.03 -14.39
CA GLY A 305 -24.54 -27.31 -15.21
C GLY A 305 -24.16 -25.86 -15.54
N PHE A 306 -23.10 -25.33 -14.95
CA PHE A 306 -22.60 -23.98 -15.21
C PHE A 306 -21.49 -24.00 -16.27
N ALA A 307 -21.60 -23.16 -17.30
CA ALA A 307 -20.59 -23.00 -18.35
C ALA A 307 -20.10 -24.35 -18.93
N ASP A 308 -18.79 -24.55 -19.06
CA ASP A 308 -18.22 -25.82 -19.50
C ASP A 308 -17.90 -26.70 -18.28
N GLN A 309 -18.81 -27.63 -17.96
CA GLN A 309 -18.66 -28.59 -16.86
C GLN A 309 -18.31 -27.92 -15.51
N GLY A 310 -18.89 -26.77 -15.22
CA GLY A 310 -18.69 -25.99 -14.00
C GLY A 310 -17.60 -24.92 -14.09
N THR A 311 -16.97 -24.76 -15.26
CA THR A 311 -15.85 -23.84 -15.48
C THR A 311 -16.18 -22.81 -16.56
N LEU A 312 -15.98 -21.54 -16.24
CA LEU A 312 -15.98 -20.44 -17.20
C LEU A 312 -14.53 -19.99 -17.50
N HIS A 313 -14.17 -19.95 -18.78
CA HIS A 313 -12.86 -19.58 -19.29
C HIS A 313 -12.77 -18.09 -19.64
N LEU A 314 -12.01 -17.33 -18.84
CA LEU A 314 -11.97 -15.87 -18.93
C LEU A 314 -11.03 -15.36 -20.04
N GLU A 315 -10.18 -16.19 -20.61
CA GLU A 315 -9.31 -15.89 -21.75
C GLU A 315 -10.06 -15.85 -23.10
N SER A 316 -11.34 -16.30 -23.11
CA SER A 316 -12.17 -16.35 -24.32
C SER A 316 -12.29 -14.98 -24.99
N GLY A 317 -12.03 -14.93 -26.30
CA GLY A 317 -12.12 -13.71 -27.13
C GLY A 317 -10.88 -12.81 -27.10
N MET A 318 -9.85 -13.15 -26.31
CA MET A 318 -8.58 -12.42 -26.31
C MET A 318 -7.76 -12.73 -27.56
N ARG A 319 -7.07 -11.73 -28.12
CA ARG A 319 -6.18 -11.91 -29.29
C ARG A 319 -4.90 -12.67 -28.95
N TYR A 320 -4.29 -12.35 -27.81
CA TYR A 320 -3.08 -13.00 -27.30
C TYR A 320 -3.46 -13.74 -26.01
N GLN A 321 -3.04 -15.00 -25.87
CA GLN A 321 -3.36 -15.83 -24.70
C GLN A 321 -2.14 -16.59 -24.16
N PRO A 322 -0.99 -15.94 -23.92
CA PRO A 322 0.08 -16.57 -23.15
C PRO A 322 -0.43 -16.95 -21.76
N ALA A 323 -0.12 -18.18 -21.33
CA ALA A 323 -0.55 -18.68 -20.03
C ALA A 323 0.09 -17.85 -18.91
N GLY A 324 -0.70 -17.47 -17.90
CA GLY A 324 -0.23 -16.74 -16.73
C GLY A 324 -0.18 -15.22 -16.90
N TYR A 325 -0.62 -14.67 -18.04
CA TYR A 325 -0.66 -13.23 -18.27
C TYR A 325 -2.01 -12.58 -17.93
N TYR A 326 -3.09 -13.36 -17.90
CA TYR A 326 -4.42 -12.90 -17.50
C TYR A 326 -5.02 -13.85 -16.49
N TYR A 327 -5.60 -13.33 -15.42
CA TYR A 327 -6.26 -14.10 -14.37
C TYR A 327 -7.09 -13.17 -13.47
N SER A 328 -7.94 -13.73 -12.61
CA SER A 328 -8.72 -12.92 -11.67
C SER A 328 -8.22 -13.10 -10.24
N THR A 329 -7.74 -12.02 -9.64
CA THR A 329 -7.26 -11.99 -8.25
C THR A 329 -8.36 -11.61 -7.25
N SER A 330 -9.47 -11.05 -7.75
CA SER A 330 -10.57 -10.49 -6.96
C SER A 330 -11.89 -11.22 -7.22
N PRO A 331 -12.79 -11.33 -6.22
CA PRO A 331 -14.10 -11.93 -6.41
C PRO A 331 -14.98 -11.09 -7.37
N PRO A 332 -15.78 -11.73 -8.25
CA PRO A 332 -16.72 -11.01 -9.11
C PRO A 332 -17.90 -10.43 -8.34
N VAL A 333 -18.54 -9.40 -8.87
CA VAL A 333 -19.85 -8.95 -8.38
C VAL A 333 -20.93 -9.91 -8.90
N ILE A 334 -21.72 -10.48 -8.00
CA ILE A 334 -22.89 -11.29 -8.35
C ILE A 334 -24.15 -10.59 -7.88
N THR A 335 -25.04 -10.29 -8.82
CA THR A 335 -26.32 -9.61 -8.53
C THR A 335 -27.41 -10.03 -9.52
N GLY A 336 -28.65 -10.16 -9.03
CA GLY A 336 -29.76 -10.69 -9.81
C GLY A 336 -29.42 -12.05 -10.40
N ASN A 337 -29.33 -12.13 -11.73
CA ASN A 337 -28.93 -13.32 -12.48
C ASN A 337 -27.56 -13.18 -13.16
N LYS A 338 -26.70 -12.26 -12.72
CA LYS A 338 -25.46 -11.89 -13.44
C LYS A 338 -24.22 -12.01 -12.58
N ILE A 339 -23.14 -12.46 -13.20
CA ILE A 339 -21.76 -12.41 -12.70
C ILE A 339 -21.02 -11.34 -13.51
N ILE A 340 -20.48 -10.33 -12.86
CA ILE A 340 -19.71 -9.25 -13.49
C ILE A 340 -18.26 -9.38 -13.03
N ILE A 341 -17.35 -9.53 -14.00
CA ILE A 341 -15.96 -9.88 -13.74
C ILE A 341 -15.01 -9.18 -14.70
N GLY A 342 -13.88 -8.74 -14.17
CA GLY A 342 -12.68 -8.33 -14.89
C GLY A 342 -11.49 -9.22 -14.50
N GLY A 343 -10.31 -8.88 -14.99
CA GLY A 343 -9.09 -9.60 -14.65
C GLY A 343 -7.91 -8.67 -14.43
N ALA A 344 -6.89 -9.20 -13.76
CA ALA A 344 -5.54 -8.71 -13.81
C ALA A 344 -4.90 -9.13 -15.13
N VAL A 345 -4.18 -8.20 -15.73
CA VAL A 345 -3.27 -8.39 -16.86
C VAL A 345 -1.87 -8.15 -16.29
N ASN A 346 -0.87 -8.93 -16.69
CA ASN A 346 0.50 -8.70 -16.24
C ASN A 346 1.02 -7.36 -16.74
N ASP A 347 1.70 -6.64 -15.86
CA ASP A 347 2.22 -5.31 -16.13
C ASP A 347 3.64 -5.39 -16.70
N ASN A 348 3.93 -4.53 -17.68
CA ASN A 348 5.31 -4.26 -18.11
C ASN A 348 6.08 -5.47 -18.73
N TYR A 349 5.34 -6.49 -19.21
CA TYR A 349 5.91 -7.60 -19.97
C TYR A 349 6.09 -7.25 -21.45
N SER A 350 5.04 -6.74 -22.10
CA SER A 350 4.98 -6.53 -23.55
C SER A 350 4.01 -5.40 -23.95
N THR A 351 4.10 -4.94 -25.19
CA THR A 351 3.05 -4.12 -25.85
C THR A 351 1.94 -4.97 -26.47
N GLN A 352 1.90 -6.28 -26.17
CA GLN A 352 0.94 -7.26 -26.70
C GLN A 352 0.41 -8.19 -25.60
N GLU A 353 -0.25 -7.61 -24.62
CA GLU A 353 -0.93 -8.24 -23.49
C GLU A 353 -2.44 -8.43 -23.76
N GLN A 354 -3.09 -9.23 -22.92
CA GLN A 354 -4.54 -9.44 -22.94
C GLN A 354 -5.33 -8.13 -22.76
N SER A 355 -6.59 -8.14 -23.20
CA SER A 355 -7.53 -7.04 -22.95
C SER A 355 -7.95 -7.00 -21.49
N GLY A 356 -8.19 -5.78 -20.99
CA GLY A 356 -8.81 -5.50 -19.70
C GLY A 356 -10.33 -5.66 -19.66
N VAL A 357 -10.94 -6.24 -20.69
CA VAL A 357 -12.40 -6.34 -20.87
C VAL A 357 -13.16 -6.78 -19.61
N ILE A 358 -14.23 -6.05 -19.31
CA ILE A 358 -15.22 -6.37 -18.29
C ILE A 358 -16.38 -7.10 -18.92
N ARG A 359 -16.84 -8.19 -18.31
CA ARG A 359 -17.92 -9.02 -18.88
C ARG A 359 -18.98 -9.35 -17.85
N ALA A 360 -20.22 -9.47 -18.33
CA ALA A 360 -21.30 -10.06 -17.58
C ALA A 360 -21.73 -11.40 -18.15
N PHE A 361 -21.89 -12.38 -17.27
CA PHE A 361 -22.36 -13.72 -17.60
C PHE A 361 -23.63 -14.03 -16.83
N ASP A 362 -24.49 -14.87 -17.39
CA ASP A 362 -25.62 -15.42 -16.64
C ASP A 362 -25.09 -16.32 -15.51
N VAL A 363 -25.59 -16.10 -14.30
CA VAL A 363 -25.07 -16.75 -13.09
C VAL A 363 -25.32 -18.26 -13.09
N ASN A 364 -26.40 -18.73 -13.72
CA ASN A 364 -26.77 -20.14 -13.70
C ASN A 364 -26.10 -20.92 -14.83
N THR A 365 -26.00 -20.31 -16.02
CA THR A 365 -25.55 -20.98 -17.24
C THR A 365 -24.13 -20.62 -17.66
N GLY A 366 -23.58 -19.49 -17.20
CA GLY A 366 -22.29 -18.97 -17.64
C GLY A 366 -22.31 -18.35 -19.05
N ALA A 367 -23.49 -18.18 -19.66
CA ALA A 367 -23.61 -17.56 -20.98
C ALA A 367 -23.24 -16.07 -20.94
N LEU A 368 -22.44 -15.59 -21.89
CA LEU A 368 -22.07 -14.18 -22.00
C LEU A 368 -23.32 -13.33 -22.33
N ILE A 369 -23.59 -12.30 -21.52
CA ILE A 369 -24.71 -11.38 -21.68
C ILE A 369 -24.25 -10.11 -22.40
N TRP A 370 -23.19 -9.48 -21.87
CA TRP A 370 -22.57 -8.28 -22.44
C TRP A 370 -21.07 -8.24 -22.12
N ASN A 371 -20.33 -7.49 -22.92
CA ASN A 371 -18.93 -7.15 -22.68
C ASN A 371 -18.74 -5.64 -22.69
N TRP A 372 -17.69 -5.13 -22.06
CA TRP A 372 -17.27 -3.74 -22.16
C TRP A 372 -15.75 -3.72 -22.17
N ASP A 373 -15.19 -3.29 -23.29
CA ASP A 373 -13.75 -3.14 -23.49
C ASP A 373 -13.44 -1.65 -23.57
N SER A 374 -12.56 -1.15 -22.70
CA SER A 374 -12.17 0.26 -22.69
C SER A 374 -11.51 0.70 -24.01
N GLY A 375 -10.96 -0.20 -24.82
CA GLY A 375 -10.47 0.11 -26.16
C GLY A 375 -11.58 0.33 -27.19
N ASN A 376 -12.76 -0.26 -27.00
CA ASN A 376 -13.91 -0.18 -27.90
C ASN A 376 -15.23 -0.16 -27.09
N PRO A 377 -15.50 0.92 -26.34
CA PRO A 377 -16.50 0.95 -25.27
C PRO A 377 -17.95 0.92 -25.76
N ASP A 378 -18.20 1.24 -27.03
CA ASP A 378 -19.55 1.36 -27.60
C ASP A 378 -20.13 0.01 -28.03
N VAL A 379 -19.27 -1.01 -28.23
CA VAL A 379 -19.69 -2.36 -28.61
C VAL A 379 -19.87 -3.20 -27.36
N THR A 380 -21.09 -3.26 -26.84
CA THR A 380 -21.37 -3.99 -25.60
C THR A 380 -22.02 -5.36 -25.76
N THR A 381 -22.41 -5.71 -26.98
CA THR A 381 -22.93 -7.04 -27.30
C THR A 381 -21.80 -8.05 -27.48
N PRO A 382 -22.02 -9.34 -27.18
CA PRO A 382 -21.07 -10.42 -27.48
C PRO A 382 -20.47 -10.29 -28.89
N LEU A 383 -19.15 -10.33 -28.97
CA LEU A 383 -18.44 -10.20 -30.24
C LEU A 383 -18.75 -11.39 -31.17
N PRO A 384 -18.91 -11.16 -32.49
CA PRO A 384 -18.99 -12.23 -33.47
C PRO A 384 -17.74 -13.11 -33.49
N GLU A 385 -17.89 -14.34 -33.98
CA GLU A 385 -16.77 -15.27 -34.14
C GLU A 385 -15.64 -14.66 -35.00
N GLY A 386 -14.39 -14.84 -34.55
CA GLY A 386 -13.20 -14.28 -35.20
C GLY A 386 -12.89 -12.82 -34.87
N GLN A 387 -13.75 -12.11 -34.14
CA GLN A 387 -13.42 -10.81 -33.56
C GLN A 387 -12.78 -10.97 -32.19
N HIS A 388 -11.91 -10.01 -31.83
CA HIS A 388 -11.16 -10.04 -30.59
C HIS A 388 -11.27 -8.72 -29.84
N TYR A 389 -11.13 -8.82 -28.52
CA TYR A 389 -10.98 -7.67 -27.64
C TYR A 389 -9.68 -6.89 -27.91
N THR A 390 -9.66 -5.62 -27.52
CA THR A 390 -8.54 -4.70 -27.74
C THR A 390 -7.34 -5.08 -26.85
N THR A 391 -6.22 -5.42 -27.48
CA THR A 391 -4.93 -5.63 -26.82
C THR A 391 -4.56 -4.44 -25.92
N ASN A 392 -4.07 -4.72 -24.71
CA ASN A 392 -3.63 -3.74 -23.70
C ASN A 392 -4.68 -2.71 -23.27
N SER A 393 -5.97 -2.98 -23.45
CA SER A 393 -6.98 -2.08 -22.90
C SER A 393 -6.93 -2.09 -21.36
N PRO A 394 -7.12 -0.94 -20.68
CA PRO A 394 -7.06 -0.84 -19.23
C PRO A 394 -7.86 -1.92 -18.50
N ASN A 395 -7.19 -2.64 -17.60
CA ASN A 395 -7.75 -3.76 -16.86
C ASN A 395 -8.48 -3.29 -15.58
N SER A 396 -9.10 -4.26 -14.89
CA SER A 396 -9.63 -4.06 -13.55
C SER A 396 -9.35 -5.29 -12.71
N TRP A 397 -8.24 -5.25 -11.96
CA TRP A 397 -7.82 -6.31 -11.06
C TRP A 397 -8.45 -6.23 -9.67
N SER A 398 -9.13 -5.13 -9.33
CA SER A 398 -9.74 -4.89 -8.02
C SER A 398 -11.20 -5.36 -7.91
N VAL A 399 -11.83 -5.13 -6.76
CA VAL A 399 -13.22 -5.47 -6.45
C VAL A 399 -14.15 -4.33 -6.89
N PHE A 400 -15.33 -4.66 -7.43
CA PHE A 400 -16.31 -3.65 -7.89
C PHE A 400 -17.34 -3.34 -6.81
N SER A 401 -18.09 -2.25 -6.96
CA SER A 401 -19.30 -2.00 -6.16
C SER A 401 -20.53 -1.87 -7.06
N TYR A 402 -21.70 -2.11 -6.49
CA TYR A 402 -22.95 -2.14 -7.23
C TYR A 402 -24.07 -1.46 -6.45
N ASP A 403 -24.81 -0.59 -7.14
CA ASP A 403 -26.05 0.00 -6.63
C ASP A 403 -27.27 -0.56 -7.37
N GLU A 404 -28.02 -1.41 -6.68
CA GLU A 404 -29.23 -2.03 -7.20
C GLU A 404 -30.31 -1.00 -7.58
N ALA A 405 -30.46 0.06 -6.77
CA ALA A 405 -31.48 1.07 -7.01
C ALA A 405 -31.23 1.88 -8.29
N LEU A 406 -29.97 2.02 -8.69
CA LEU A 406 -29.56 2.75 -9.89
C LEU A 406 -29.31 1.81 -11.08
N GLY A 407 -29.17 0.51 -10.85
CA GLY A 407 -28.75 -0.45 -11.86
C GLY A 407 -27.32 -0.20 -12.36
N LEU A 408 -26.43 0.30 -11.50
CA LEU A 408 -25.07 0.70 -11.87
C LEU A 408 -24.02 -0.14 -11.15
N VAL A 409 -23.03 -0.61 -11.91
CA VAL A 409 -21.78 -1.19 -11.37
C VAL A 409 -20.65 -0.19 -11.54
N TYR A 410 -19.85 -0.02 -10.50
CA TYR A 410 -18.72 0.92 -10.43
C TYR A 410 -17.42 0.13 -10.43
N ILE A 411 -16.61 0.37 -11.45
CA ILE A 411 -15.41 -0.42 -11.74
C ILE A 411 -14.21 0.53 -11.69
N PRO A 412 -13.26 0.29 -10.77
CA PRO A 412 -12.00 0.99 -10.74
C PRO A 412 -11.02 0.39 -11.76
N LEU A 413 -10.45 1.20 -12.64
CA LEU A 413 -9.57 0.74 -13.72
C LEU A 413 -8.11 1.06 -13.41
N GLY A 414 -7.24 0.17 -13.88
CA GLY A 414 -5.81 0.43 -14.01
C GLY A 414 -5.50 1.28 -15.24
N ASN A 415 -4.24 1.31 -15.66
CA ASN A 415 -3.82 1.95 -16.90
C ASN A 415 -3.54 0.94 -18.03
N GLN A 416 -3.12 1.45 -19.19
CA GLN A 416 -2.58 0.61 -20.27
C GLN A 416 -1.15 0.19 -19.95
N VAL A 417 -0.90 -1.12 -19.99
CA VAL A 417 0.43 -1.72 -19.96
C VAL A 417 1.17 -1.52 -21.30
N PRO A 418 2.50 -1.31 -21.32
CA PRO A 418 3.38 -1.02 -20.18
C PRO A 418 3.11 0.33 -19.52
N ASP A 419 3.17 0.39 -18.20
CA ASP A 419 2.54 1.44 -17.40
C ASP A 419 3.26 2.78 -17.49
N GLN A 420 4.59 2.73 -17.55
CA GLN A 420 5.46 3.91 -17.62
C GLN A 420 5.69 4.40 -19.07
N LEU A 421 5.01 3.80 -20.05
CA LEU A 421 5.12 4.14 -21.47
C LEU A 421 3.73 4.38 -22.06
N GLY A 422 3.37 5.65 -22.22
CA GLY A 422 2.05 6.09 -22.68
C GLY A 422 1.93 6.29 -24.19
N MET A 423 3.04 6.20 -24.94
CA MET A 423 3.02 6.47 -26.38
C MET A 423 2.09 5.53 -27.16
N GLY A 424 1.36 6.08 -28.13
CA GLY A 424 0.51 5.30 -29.03
C GLY A 424 -0.81 4.79 -28.44
N ARG A 425 -1.19 5.23 -27.23
CA ARG A 425 -2.54 5.01 -26.68
C ARG A 425 -3.62 5.55 -27.63
N SER A 426 -4.68 4.77 -27.81
CA SER A 426 -5.87 5.26 -28.53
C SER A 426 -6.63 6.28 -27.67
N GLU A 427 -7.46 7.12 -28.28
CA GLU A 427 -8.28 8.10 -27.54
C GLU A 427 -9.14 7.45 -26.45
N ASN A 428 -9.71 6.28 -26.75
CA ASN A 428 -10.52 5.54 -25.76
C ASN A 428 -9.64 5.04 -24.60
N VAL A 429 -8.51 4.40 -24.89
CA VAL A 429 -7.62 3.89 -23.84
C VAL A 429 -7.08 5.04 -22.98
N GLU A 430 -6.70 6.15 -23.61
CA GLU A 430 -6.27 7.36 -22.93
C GLU A 430 -7.35 7.90 -21.98
N LYS A 431 -8.62 7.88 -22.38
CA LYS A 431 -9.77 8.34 -21.59
C LYS A 431 -10.09 7.44 -20.38
N PHE A 432 -9.90 6.12 -20.49
CA PHE A 432 -10.29 5.15 -19.45
C PHE A 432 -9.13 4.69 -18.56
N SER A 433 -7.88 4.99 -18.92
CA SER A 433 -6.74 4.69 -18.05
C SER A 433 -6.86 5.45 -16.72
N SER A 434 -6.57 4.75 -15.62
CA SER A 434 -6.52 5.28 -14.25
C SER A 434 -7.80 6.02 -13.87
N SER A 435 -8.94 5.34 -14.05
CA SER A 435 -10.27 5.94 -13.95
C SER A 435 -11.25 5.09 -13.14
N ILE A 436 -12.37 5.71 -12.74
CA ILE A 436 -13.55 5.00 -12.25
C ILE A 436 -14.61 5.10 -13.32
N VAL A 437 -15.18 3.97 -13.74
CA VAL A 437 -16.30 3.91 -14.68
C VAL A 437 -17.56 3.40 -14.00
N ALA A 438 -18.70 3.94 -14.42
CA ALA A 438 -20.01 3.37 -14.10
C ALA A 438 -20.62 2.78 -15.36
N LEU A 439 -21.00 1.51 -15.29
CA LEU A 439 -21.67 0.79 -16.37
C LEU A 439 -23.10 0.45 -15.96
N ASP A 440 -24.02 0.50 -16.92
CA ASP A 440 -25.35 -0.08 -16.77
C ASP A 440 -25.25 -1.61 -16.63
N ILE A 441 -25.84 -2.15 -15.56
CA ILE A 441 -25.72 -3.56 -15.20
C ILE A 441 -26.32 -4.53 -16.23
N ASN A 442 -27.28 -4.07 -17.04
CA ASN A 442 -28.03 -4.93 -17.96
C ASN A 442 -27.43 -4.94 -19.36
N SER A 443 -26.80 -3.85 -19.78
CA SER A 443 -26.31 -3.66 -21.14
C SER A 443 -24.80 -3.49 -21.26
N GLY A 444 -24.09 -3.25 -20.15
CA GLY A 444 -22.67 -2.91 -20.15
C GLY A 444 -22.37 -1.50 -20.66
N GLN A 445 -23.40 -0.71 -20.99
CA GLN A 445 -23.23 0.61 -21.56
C GLN A 445 -22.63 1.59 -20.55
N LEU A 446 -21.65 2.37 -21.01
CA LEU A 446 -21.01 3.39 -20.19
C LEU A 446 -22.01 4.47 -19.82
N ARG A 447 -22.06 4.79 -18.53
CA ARG A 447 -22.90 5.87 -17.98
C ARG A 447 -22.10 7.11 -17.68
N TRP A 448 -20.94 6.95 -17.06
CA TRP A 448 -19.98 8.02 -16.85
C TRP A 448 -18.58 7.45 -16.58
N VAL A 449 -17.56 8.28 -16.77
CA VAL A 449 -16.16 8.00 -16.41
C VAL A 449 -15.59 9.18 -15.64
N ARG A 450 -14.80 8.92 -14.60
CA ARG A 450 -13.96 9.89 -13.91
C ARG A 450 -12.51 9.45 -14.00
N GLN A 451 -11.73 10.11 -14.87
CA GLN A 451 -10.28 9.92 -14.92
C GLN A 451 -9.61 10.59 -13.72
N THR A 452 -8.66 9.89 -13.10
CA THR A 452 -7.92 10.35 -11.91
C THR A 452 -6.46 10.73 -12.21
N VAL A 453 -5.94 10.27 -13.35
CA VAL A 453 -4.63 10.69 -13.88
C VAL A 453 -4.75 10.84 -15.38
N HIS A 454 -4.41 12.02 -15.90
CA HIS A 454 -4.26 12.27 -17.32
C HIS A 454 -2.93 11.68 -17.80
N HIS A 455 -2.94 10.90 -18.87
CA HIS A 455 -1.75 10.30 -19.44
C HIS A 455 -0.81 9.67 -18.42
N ASP A 456 -1.28 8.61 -17.76
CA ASP A 456 -0.54 7.96 -16.67
C ASP A 456 0.79 7.34 -17.17
N LEU A 457 1.90 7.71 -16.52
CA LEU A 457 3.26 7.20 -16.74
C LEU A 457 3.88 6.64 -15.45
N TRP A 458 3.08 6.35 -14.43
CA TRP A 458 3.54 6.13 -13.05
C TRP A 458 2.95 4.90 -12.38
N ASP A 459 2.11 4.13 -13.08
CA ASP A 459 1.32 3.03 -12.50
C ASP A 459 0.44 3.57 -11.34
N MET A 460 -0.42 4.54 -11.66
CA MET A 460 -1.31 5.22 -10.71
C MET A 460 -2.76 4.78 -10.89
N ASP A 461 -2.96 3.47 -11.05
CA ASP A 461 -4.24 2.78 -10.99
C ASP A 461 -5.20 3.34 -9.93
N VAL A 462 -6.50 3.17 -10.18
CA VAL A 462 -7.49 3.18 -9.10
C VAL A 462 -7.53 1.76 -8.54
N PRO A 463 -6.89 1.46 -7.40
CA PRO A 463 -6.65 0.09 -7.00
C PRO A 463 -7.78 -0.46 -6.12
N ALA A 464 -8.68 0.40 -5.64
CA ALA A 464 -9.57 0.13 -4.53
C ALA A 464 -11.03 0.00 -4.96
N GLN A 465 -11.79 -0.88 -4.28
CA GLN A 465 -13.25 -0.92 -4.42
C GLN A 465 -13.86 0.44 -4.09
N PRO A 466 -14.65 1.06 -5.00
CA PRO A 466 -15.37 2.28 -4.69
C PRO A 466 -16.43 2.04 -3.61
N VAL A 467 -16.51 2.92 -2.61
CA VAL A 467 -17.42 2.77 -1.46
C VAL A 467 -18.67 3.59 -1.67
N LEU A 468 -19.85 2.97 -1.57
CA LEU A 468 -21.14 3.63 -1.79
C LEU A 468 -21.82 3.96 -0.46
N LEU A 469 -22.33 5.19 -0.35
CA LEU A 469 -23.12 5.67 0.79
C LEU A 469 -23.94 6.89 0.38
N ASP A 470 -24.86 7.33 1.23
CA ASP A 470 -25.49 8.64 1.06
C ASP A 470 -24.87 9.66 2.02
N ILE A 471 -24.36 10.78 1.51
CA ILE A 471 -23.80 11.90 2.29
C ILE A 471 -24.85 13.02 2.29
N ASP A 472 -25.34 13.40 3.48
CA ASP A 472 -26.47 14.34 3.65
C ASP A 472 -27.66 14.05 2.70
N GLY A 473 -27.97 12.77 2.50
CA GLY A 473 -29.05 12.29 1.62
C GLY A 473 -28.72 12.28 0.13
N ARG A 474 -27.51 12.69 -0.28
CA ARG A 474 -27.04 12.63 -1.67
C ARG A 474 -26.35 11.29 -1.95
N PRO A 475 -26.72 10.57 -3.02
CA PRO A 475 -26.01 9.37 -3.46
C PRO A 475 -24.53 9.62 -3.75
N ALA A 476 -23.64 9.11 -2.92
CA ALA A 476 -22.20 9.32 -3.00
C ALA A 476 -21.43 8.02 -3.27
N LEU A 477 -20.26 8.18 -3.87
CA LEU A 477 -19.21 7.19 -4.04
C LEU A 477 -17.90 7.79 -3.53
N VAL A 478 -17.13 7.04 -2.74
CA VAL A 478 -15.76 7.38 -2.34
C VAL A 478 -14.80 6.45 -3.07
N GLY A 479 -13.94 7.03 -3.91
CA GLY A 479 -12.93 6.30 -4.70
C GLY A 479 -11.50 6.64 -4.26
N PRO A 480 -10.85 5.81 -3.43
CA PRO A 480 -9.44 5.98 -3.05
C PRO A 480 -8.49 5.60 -4.19
N THR A 481 -7.43 6.38 -4.40
CA THR A 481 -6.45 6.15 -5.47
C THR A 481 -5.02 5.92 -4.97
N LYS A 482 -4.15 5.35 -5.83
CA LYS A 482 -2.71 5.25 -5.56
C LYS A 482 -2.07 6.64 -5.33
N GLN A 483 -2.61 7.70 -5.93
CA GLN A 483 -2.11 9.06 -5.74
C GLN A 483 -2.40 9.60 -4.32
N GLY A 484 -3.31 8.99 -3.56
CA GLY A 484 -3.71 9.45 -2.22
C GLY A 484 -4.91 10.40 -2.22
N ASP A 485 -5.47 10.65 -3.39
CA ASP A 485 -6.69 11.41 -3.56
C ASP A 485 -7.91 10.53 -3.27
N LEU A 486 -8.92 11.08 -2.58
CA LEU A 486 -10.20 10.41 -2.35
C LEU A 486 -11.28 11.14 -3.17
N TYR A 487 -11.67 10.56 -4.30
CA TYR A 487 -12.70 11.14 -5.15
C TYR A 487 -14.07 10.85 -4.54
N VAL A 488 -14.69 11.86 -3.94
CA VAL A 488 -16.07 11.79 -3.43
C VAL A 488 -17.00 12.34 -4.52
N LEU A 489 -17.74 11.45 -5.17
CA LEU A 489 -18.51 11.72 -6.39
C LEU A 489 -20.00 11.45 -6.16
N ASP A 490 -20.88 12.15 -6.88
CA ASP A 490 -22.27 11.73 -7.03
C ASP A 490 -22.28 10.46 -7.88
N ARG A 491 -22.68 9.35 -7.27
CA ARG A 491 -22.56 8.04 -7.92
C ARG A 491 -23.49 7.86 -9.13
N ARG A 492 -24.43 8.77 -9.35
CA ARG A 492 -25.32 8.75 -10.52
C ARG A 492 -24.66 9.36 -11.76
N THR A 493 -23.80 10.36 -11.57
CA THR A 493 -23.27 11.20 -12.65
C THR A 493 -21.74 11.21 -12.75
N GLY A 494 -21.01 10.83 -11.70
CA GLY A 494 -19.56 10.96 -11.60
C GLY A 494 -19.08 12.39 -11.29
N GLU A 495 -20.00 13.34 -11.11
CA GLU A 495 -19.69 14.71 -10.73
C GLU A 495 -19.17 14.77 -9.29
N ALA A 496 -18.27 15.72 -9.02
CA ALA A 496 -17.60 15.80 -7.74
C ALA A 496 -18.53 16.38 -6.65
N ILE A 497 -18.68 15.69 -5.53
CA ILE A 497 -19.34 16.22 -4.32
C ILE A 497 -18.32 17.04 -3.52
N ILE A 498 -17.14 16.47 -3.27
CA ILE A 498 -15.97 17.22 -2.80
C ILE A 498 -15.23 17.72 -4.05
N PRO A 499 -14.91 19.01 -4.17
CA PRO A 499 -14.33 19.56 -5.39
C PRO A 499 -13.07 18.82 -5.88
N VAL A 500 -12.94 18.77 -7.20
CA VAL A 500 -11.74 18.29 -7.91
C VAL A 500 -11.23 19.45 -8.75
N LYS A 501 -9.94 19.73 -8.67
CA LYS A 501 -9.28 20.84 -9.38
C LYS A 501 -8.14 20.32 -10.24
N GLU A 502 -7.85 21.05 -11.32
CA GLU A 502 -6.68 20.81 -12.15
C GLU A 502 -5.46 21.54 -11.55
N ILE A 503 -4.37 20.81 -11.35
CA ILE A 503 -3.07 21.38 -10.93
C ILE A 503 -2.04 21.21 -12.05
N PRO A 504 -1.11 22.18 -12.24
CA PRO A 504 -0.02 22.01 -13.20
C PRO A 504 0.82 20.76 -12.90
N ALA A 505 1.26 20.06 -13.95
CA ALA A 505 2.15 18.91 -13.85
C ALA A 505 3.51 19.17 -14.53
N PRO A 506 4.61 18.56 -14.05
CA PRO A 506 5.91 18.60 -14.71
C PRO A 506 5.85 18.12 -16.15
N SER A 507 6.67 18.71 -17.02
CA SER A 507 6.75 18.37 -18.44
C SER A 507 8.00 17.54 -18.78
N GLY A 508 8.38 17.39 -20.05
CA GLY A 508 9.67 16.82 -20.43
C GLY A 508 9.73 15.29 -20.37
N ALA A 509 8.73 14.60 -20.92
CA ALA A 509 8.86 13.18 -21.25
C ALA A 509 9.90 12.93 -22.36
N ILE A 510 10.15 11.66 -22.68
CA ILE A 510 10.96 11.26 -23.83
C ILE A 510 10.33 11.70 -25.17
N PRO A 511 11.11 11.84 -26.26
CA PRO A 511 10.61 12.33 -27.54
C PRO A 511 9.47 11.52 -28.16
N GLU A 512 9.41 10.22 -27.84
CA GLU A 512 8.35 9.31 -28.31
C GLU A 512 7.04 9.45 -27.53
N ASP A 513 7.05 10.15 -26.40
CA ASP A 513 5.91 10.25 -25.47
C ASP A 513 5.64 11.70 -25.02
N PHE A 514 4.63 11.91 -24.19
CA PHE A 514 4.30 13.24 -23.67
C PHE A 514 3.83 13.22 -22.22
N THR A 515 3.61 14.40 -21.64
CA THR A 515 3.01 14.56 -20.32
C THR A 515 1.79 15.46 -20.45
N ALA A 516 0.72 15.16 -19.71
CA ALA A 516 -0.42 16.07 -19.60
C ALA A 516 0.00 17.39 -18.90
N PRO A 517 -0.51 18.56 -19.33
CA PRO A 517 -0.14 19.85 -18.74
C PRO A 517 -0.71 20.04 -17.32
N THR A 518 -1.81 19.36 -17.00
CA THR A 518 -2.44 19.38 -15.69
C THR A 518 -2.84 17.98 -15.24
N GLN A 519 -3.13 17.84 -13.96
CA GLN A 519 -3.64 16.62 -13.33
C GLN A 519 -4.80 16.96 -12.39
N PRO A 520 -5.84 16.12 -12.31
CA PRO A 520 -6.94 16.32 -11.38
C PRO A 520 -6.49 15.95 -9.96
N ILE A 521 -6.84 16.77 -8.98
CA ILE A 521 -6.61 16.49 -7.55
C ILE A 521 -7.89 16.77 -6.76
N SER A 522 -8.23 15.92 -5.80
CA SER A 522 -9.37 16.15 -4.91
C SER A 522 -8.99 17.10 -3.77
N ASP A 523 -9.94 17.90 -3.29
CA ASP A 523 -9.74 18.66 -2.06
C ASP A 523 -9.64 17.76 -0.81
N LEU A 524 -10.19 16.54 -0.86
CA LEU A 524 -9.91 15.49 0.12
C LEU A 524 -8.75 14.62 -0.38
N THR A 525 -7.54 14.98 0.04
CA THR A 525 -6.31 14.33 -0.44
C THR A 525 -5.31 14.08 0.69
N PHE A 526 -4.63 12.94 0.59
CA PHE A 526 -3.49 12.56 1.41
C PHE A 526 -2.17 12.79 0.67
N SER A 527 -2.19 13.56 -0.41
CA SER A 527 -1.01 13.97 -1.17
C SER A 527 0.07 14.56 -0.26
N PRO A 528 1.28 13.98 -0.23
CA PRO A 528 2.37 14.55 0.53
C PRO A 528 2.99 15.73 -0.24
N PRO A 529 3.57 16.73 0.47
CA PRO A 529 4.42 17.73 -0.17
C PRO A 529 5.58 17.08 -0.94
N PRO A 530 6.09 17.72 -2.02
CA PRO A 530 7.28 17.24 -2.71
C PRO A 530 8.47 17.06 -1.76
N LEU A 531 9.20 15.97 -1.96
CA LEU A 531 10.47 15.72 -1.26
C LEU A 531 11.55 16.73 -1.66
N THR A 532 12.44 16.98 -0.71
CA THR A 532 13.64 17.80 -0.85
C THR A 532 14.80 17.10 -0.16
N ASP A 533 16.02 17.59 -0.36
CA ASP A 533 17.23 17.00 0.22
C ASP A 533 17.16 16.81 1.74
N LYS A 534 16.49 17.71 2.47
CA LYS A 534 16.24 17.61 3.92
C LYS A 534 15.40 16.40 4.33
N ASN A 535 14.55 15.88 3.44
CA ASN A 535 13.72 14.71 3.70
C ASN A 535 14.50 13.40 3.58
N MET A 536 15.74 13.45 3.09
CA MET A 536 16.60 12.28 3.01
C MET A 536 17.08 11.83 4.38
N TRP A 537 17.09 10.52 4.56
CA TRP A 537 17.25 9.84 5.82
C TRP A 537 18.28 8.73 5.74
N GLY A 538 18.56 8.17 6.91
CA GLY A 538 19.51 7.11 7.13
C GLY A 538 19.57 6.77 8.62
N VAL A 539 20.17 5.64 8.94
CA VAL A 539 20.55 5.24 10.30
C VAL A 539 21.71 6.10 10.81
N SER A 540 22.54 6.66 9.92
CA SER A 540 23.66 7.54 10.26
C SER A 540 23.84 8.69 9.26
N MET A 541 24.77 9.60 9.56
CA MET A 541 25.12 10.70 8.66
C MET A 541 25.74 10.23 7.34
N PHE A 542 26.32 9.02 7.29
CA PHE A 542 27.02 8.52 6.10
C PHE A 542 26.06 8.02 5.04
N ASP A 543 25.09 7.20 5.44
CA ASP A 543 24.03 6.71 4.57
C ASP A 543 23.01 7.82 4.26
N GLN A 544 22.78 8.76 5.19
CA GLN A 544 22.04 9.98 4.85
C GLN A 544 22.74 10.79 3.74
N LEU A 545 24.06 10.97 3.80
CA LEU A 545 24.83 11.62 2.73
C LEU A 545 24.69 10.86 1.40
N ALA A 546 24.79 9.53 1.42
CA ALA A 546 24.60 8.72 0.23
C ALA A 546 23.19 8.88 -0.37
N CYS A 547 22.14 8.88 0.47
CA CYS A 547 20.76 9.10 0.04
C CYS A 547 20.54 10.49 -0.54
N ARG A 548 21.14 11.53 0.04
CA ARG A 548 21.10 12.89 -0.54
C ARG A 548 21.77 12.95 -1.91
N ILE A 549 22.94 12.33 -2.06
CA ILE A 549 23.61 12.27 -3.37
C ILE A 549 22.75 11.50 -4.38
N ALA A 550 22.12 10.39 -3.98
CA ALA A 550 21.24 9.64 -4.85
C ALA A 550 20.02 10.46 -5.26
N PHE A 551 19.41 11.20 -4.34
CA PHE A 551 18.28 12.09 -4.61
C PHE A 551 18.63 13.18 -5.62
N GLU A 552 19.74 13.90 -5.44
CA GLU A 552 20.14 15.00 -6.34
C GLU A 552 20.61 14.52 -7.73
N ARG A 553 20.82 13.21 -7.91
CA ARG A 553 21.13 12.61 -9.21
C ARG A 553 19.89 12.19 -10.00
N LEU A 554 18.74 12.14 -9.33
CA LEU A 554 17.48 11.79 -9.95
C LEU A 554 16.75 13.08 -10.34
N ARG A 555 15.98 12.99 -11.42
CA ARG A 555 15.02 14.03 -11.73
C ARG A 555 13.84 13.97 -10.76
N TYR A 556 13.51 15.10 -10.14
CA TYR A 556 12.33 15.20 -9.29
C TYR A 556 11.78 16.63 -9.22
N GLU A 557 10.61 16.82 -9.79
CA GLU A 557 9.85 18.08 -9.84
C GLU A 557 8.48 17.95 -9.14
N GLY A 558 8.27 16.85 -8.42
CA GLY A 558 7.01 16.49 -7.77
C GLY A 558 6.45 15.15 -8.24
N ARG A 559 5.25 14.80 -7.77
CA ARG A 559 4.59 13.50 -7.98
C ARG A 559 4.58 13.04 -9.43
N TYR A 560 4.25 13.94 -10.35
CA TYR A 560 4.10 13.64 -11.78
C TYR A 560 5.38 13.93 -12.58
N THR A 561 6.56 13.73 -11.97
CA THR A 561 7.82 13.77 -12.72
C THR A 561 7.85 12.56 -13.65
N PRO A 562 7.92 12.71 -14.99
CA PRO A 562 7.87 11.57 -15.88
C PRO A 562 9.14 10.71 -15.76
N PRO A 563 9.08 9.41 -16.10
CA PRO A 563 10.26 8.56 -16.26
C PRO A 563 11.29 9.18 -17.22
N SER A 564 12.59 8.97 -16.94
CA SER A 564 13.69 9.57 -17.71
C SER A 564 14.88 8.63 -17.87
N LEU A 565 15.78 8.93 -18.82
CA LEU A 565 17.00 8.15 -19.05
C LEU A 565 18.00 8.24 -17.89
N GLU A 566 18.07 9.40 -17.22
CA GLU A 566 18.91 9.61 -16.04
C GLU A 566 18.32 9.03 -14.76
N GLY A 567 17.02 8.75 -14.76
CA GLY A 567 16.26 8.23 -13.63
C GLY A 567 15.45 9.33 -12.94
N SER A 568 14.20 9.01 -12.61
CA SER A 568 13.28 9.91 -11.93
C SER A 568 12.87 9.35 -10.58
N LEU A 569 12.64 10.22 -9.61
CA LEU A 569 12.00 9.84 -8.35
C LEU A 569 10.48 9.96 -8.50
N ILE A 570 9.75 8.93 -8.08
CA ILE A 570 8.28 8.91 -8.04
C ILE A 570 7.85 8.89 -6.58
N TYR A 571 7.10 9.92 -6.15
CA TYR A 571 6.64 10.04 -4.78
C TYR A 571 5.28 10.78 -4.67
N PRO A 572 4.23 10.16 -4.08
CA PRO A 572 4.19 8.76 -3.64
C PRO A 572 4.46 7.81 -4.82
N GLY A 573 5.12 6.67 -4.56
CA GLY A 573 5.47 5.68 -5.57
C GLY A 573 4.29 4.82 -6.00
N ASN A 574 4.55 3.91 -6.94
CA ASN A 574 3.58 2.99 -7.54
C ASN A 574 2.94 1.99 -6.55
N PHE A 575 3.55 1.77 -5.38
CA PHE A 575 2.89 1.08 -4.26
C PHE A 575 1.57 1.76 -3.84
N GLY A 576 1.47 3.08 -4.07
CA GLY A 576 0.30 3.88 -3.82
C GLY A 576 0.11 4.30 -2.36
N THR A 577 -0.65 5.37 -2.17
CA THR A 577 -1.06 5.86 -0.86
C THR A 577 -2.22 5.04 -0.31
N PHE A 578 -3.21 4.75 -1.15
CA PHE A 578 -4.22 3.72 -0.91
C PHE A 578 -4.06 2.62 -1.97
N ASN A 579 -4.38 1.39 -1.60
CA ASN A 579 -4.26 0.22 -2.47
C ASN A 579 -5.56 -0.63 -2.38
N TRP A 580 -5.56 -1.87 -2.85
CA TRP A 580 -6.75 -2.74 -3.02
C TRP A 580 -7.62 -2.96 -1.79
N GLY A 581 -7.07 -2.79 -0.60
CA GLY A 581 -7.80 -2.85 0.66
C GLY A 581 -8.99 -1.88 0.73
N SER A 582 -8.92 -0.77 -0.02
CA SER A 582 -9.82 0.39 0.07
C SER A 582 -9.87 0.98 1.49
N VAL A 583 -10.90 1.79 1.75
CA VAL A 583 -11.17 2.48 3.00
C VAL A 583 -12.46 1.95 3.61
N ALA A 584 -12.62 2.09 4.93
CA ALA A 584 -13.87 1.74 5.61
C ALA A 584 -14.66 3.00 5.91
N VAL A 585 -15.99 2.92 5.76
CA VAL A 585 -16.88 4.06 5.94
C VAL A 585 -18.01 3.71 6.90
N ASP A 586 -18.21 4.52 7.94
CA ASP A 586 -19.41 4.48 8.79
C ASP A 586 -20.51 5.30 8.09
N PRO A 587 -21.54 4.67 7.50
CA PRO A 587 -22.58 5.39 6.78
C PRO A 587 -23.61 6.04 7.73
N GLU A 588 -23.66 5.66 9.00
CA GLU A 588 -24.54 6.30 9.99
C GLU A 588 -23.99 7.68 10.39
N LYS A 589 -22.68 7.78 10.57
CA LYS A 589 -21.99 9.00 10.99
C LYS A 589 -21.32 9.75 9.83
N GLN A 590 -21.23 9.11 8.67
CA GLN A 590 -20.54 9.59 7.46
C GLN A 590 -19.05 9.87 7.71
N LEU A 591 -18.38 8.91 8.33
CA LEU A 591 -16.97 8.97 8.68
C LEU A 591 -16.18 7.94 7.89
N MET A 592 -14.93 8.26 7.55
CA MET A 592 -14.01 7.33 6.90
C MET A 592 -12.82 7.03 7.81
N PHE A 593 -12.39 5.76 7.78
CA PHE A 593 -11.13 5.29 8.35
C PHE A 593 -10.26 4.69 7.24
N GLY A 594 -8.99 5.08 7.18
CA GLY A 594 -8.05 4.61 6.17
C GLY A 594 -6.62 4.51 6.68
N MET A 595 -5.76 3.96 5.83
CA MET A 595 -4.33 3.76 6.12
C MET A 595 -3.46 4.32 4.98
N PRO A 596 -3.25 5.65 4.91
CA PRO A 596 -2.40 6.22 3.87
C PRO A 596 -0.93 5.81 4.09
N THR A 597 -0.27 5.43 3.00
CA THR A 597 1.11 4.93 2.97
C THR A 597 1.99 5.80 2.06
N TYR A 598 3.27 5.93 2.37
CA TYR A 598 4.20 6.83 1.67
C TYR A 598 5.54 6.14 1.45
N LEU A 599 5.76 5.68 0.23
CA LEU A 599 7.02 5.08 -0.20
C LEU A 599 7.50 5.77 -1.48
N ALA A 600 8.75 6.22 -1.50
CA ALA A 600 9.38 6.74 -2.71
C ALA A 600 9.95 5.60 -3.56
N PHE A 601 9.80 5.71 -4.87
CA PHE A 601 10.32 4.76 -5.86
C PHE A 601 11.19 5.50 -6.88
N THR A 602 12.06 4.77 -7.56
CA THR A 602 12.82 5.25 -8.71
C THR A 602 12.29 4.63 -9.99
N SER A 603 12.31 5.37 -11.08
CA SER A 603 11.96 4.89 -12.43
C SER A 603 12.97 5.41 -13.45
N GLN A 604 13.72 4.51 -14.09
CA GLN A 604 14.73 4.84 -15.09
C GLN A 604 14.44 4.13 -16.41
N LEU A 605 14.39 4.89 -17.49
CA LEU A 605 14.24 4.35 -18.85
C LEU A 605 15.56 3.76 -19.34
N VAL A 606 15.49 2.55 -19.89
CA VAL A 606 16.63 1.82 -20.47
C VAL A 606 16.36 1.63 -21.96
N PRO A 607 17.14 2.26 -22.86
CA PRO A 607 16.99 2.08 -24.31
C PRO A 607 17.03 0.62 -24.73
N ARG A 608 16.20 0.23 -25.71
CA ARG A 608 16.04 -1.16 -26.15
C ARG A 608 17.34 -1.87 -26.50
N ASP A 609 18.29 -1.17 -27.10
CA ASP A 609 19.61 -1.70 -27.48
C ASP A 609 20.55 -1.97 -26.30
N GLN A 610 20.23 -1.44 -25.11
CA GLN A 610 20.97 -1.63 -23.86
C GLN A 610 20.34 -2.70 -22.95
N ILE A 611 19.13 -3.18 -23.29
CA ILE A 611 18.46 -4.23 -22.52
C ILE A 611 19.18 -5.56 -22.78
N PRO A 612 19.66 -6.27 -21.74
CA PRO A 612 20.32 -7.56 -21.92
C PRO A 612 19.38 -8.60 -22.56
N PRO A 613 19.87 -9.71 -23.13
CA PRO A 613 19.01 -10.83 -23.53
C PRO A 613 18.15 -11.32 -22.36
N LYS A 614 16.94 -11.82 -22.64
CA LYS A 614 16.03 -12.33 -21.60
C LYS A 614 16.69 -13.50 -20.86
N GLY A 615 17.09 -13.27 -19.60
CA GLY A 615 17.48 -14.33 -18.68
C GLY A 615 16.25 -15.13 -18.22
N GLN A 616 16.45 -16.36 -17.72
CA GLN A 616 15.34 -17.22 -17.28
C GLN A 616 14.50 -16.62 -16.13
N ASP A 617 15.06 -15.68 -15.36
CA ASP A 617 14.43 -15.08 -14.18
C ASP A 617 14.01 -13.60 -14.35
N GLN A 618 14.14 -13.00 -15.54
CA GLN A 618 13.71 -11.62 -15.78
C GLN A 618 12.24 -11.55 -16.20
N LYS A 619 11.41 -10.98 -15.33
CA LYS A 619 9.96 -10.80 -15.49
C LYS A 619 9.58 -9.33 -15.24
N GLY A 620 8.42 -8.93 -15.77
CA GLY A 620 7.82 -7.66 -15.38
C GLY A 620 7.40 -7.71 -13.91
N SER A 621 7.66 -6.64 -13.16
CA SER A 621 7.17 -6.43 -11.80
C SER A 621 7.36 -4.97 -11.37
N GLU A 622 6.89 -4.63 -10.18
CA GLU A 622 7.07 -3.33 -9.54
C GLU A 622 8.52 -3.06 -9.10
N GLN A 623 9.45 -4.01 -9.34
CA GLN A 623 10.87 -3.91 -9.00
C GLN A 623 11.77 -4.54 -10.09
N GLY A 624 12.93 -3.96 -10.32
CA GLY A 624 13.88 -4.43 -11.30
C GLY A 624 13.60 -3.94 -12.73
N LEU A 625 14.22 -4.61 -13.70
CA LEU A 625 14.15 -4.23 -15.11
C LEU A 625 12.93 -4.84 -15.77
N ASN A 626 11.94 -4.00 -16.04
CA ASN A 626 10.82 -4.31 -16.90
C ASN A 626 11.22 -4.15 -18.37
N ARG A 627 11.09 -5.23 -19.15
CA ARG A 627 11.60 -5.25 -20.53
C ARG A 627 10.66 -4.59 -21.52
N ASN A 628 9.36 -4.58 -21.24
CA ASN A 628 8.31 -3.98 -22.08
C ASN A 628 8.44 -4.41 -23.55
N ASP A 629 8.57 -5.72 -23.82
CA ASP A 629 8.91 -6.23 -25.15
C ASP A 629 7.99 -5.66 -26.25
N GLY A 630 8.60 -5.16 -27.33
CA GLY A 630 7.90 -4.40 -28.39
C GLY A 630 7.95 -2.88 -28.24
N ALA A 631 8.32 -2.34 -27.07
CA ALA A 631 8.51 -0.90 -26.85
C ALA A 631 9.97 -0.45 -27.11
N PRO A 632 10.23 0.85 -27.39
CA PRO A 632 11.58 1.37 -27.59
C PRO A 632 12.43 1.45 -26.32
N TYR A 633 11.81 1.33 -25.14
CA TYR A 633 12.48 1.36 -23.84
C TYR A 633 11.97 0.22 -22.94
N GLY A 634 12.85 -0.26 -22.06
CA GLY A 634 12.50 -0.92 -20.83
C GLY A 634 12.55 0.07 -19.67
N VAL A 635 12.11 -0.35 -18.48
CA VAL A 635 12.03 0.51 -17.30
C VAL A 635 12.64 -0.20 -16.11
N LEU A 636 13.74 0.31 -15.58
CA LEU A 636 14.31 -0.12 -14.32
C LEU A 636 13.65 0.65 -13.18
N MET A 637 12.93 -0.05 -12.31
CA MET A 637 12.22 0.57 -11.18
C MET A 637 12.47 -0.15 -9.86
N GLY A 638 12.12 0.51 -8.76
CA GLY A 638 12.19 -0.11 -7.44
C GLY A 638 12.09 0.91 -6.30
N PRO A 639 11.97 0.45 -5.04
CA PRO A 639 11.92 1.33 -3.89
C PRO A 639 13.20 2.16 -3.78
N PHE A 640 13.08 3.43 -3.37
CA PHE A 640 14.21 4.32 -3.22
C PHE A 640 14.97 4.03 -1.91
N LEU A 641 15.90 3.09 -2.00
CA LEU A 641 16.68 2.57 -0.87
C LEU A 641 18.14 3.05 -0.91
N GLY A 642 18.70 3.27 0.27
CA GLY A 642 20.12 3.55 0.44
C GLY A 642 21.00 2.29 0.37
N PRO A 643 22.32 2.42 0.53
CA PRO A 643 23.27 1.30 0.43
C PRO A 643 23.03 0.15 1.43
N LEU A 644 22.30 0.41 2.52
CA LEU A 644 21.95 -0.57 3.54
C LEU A 644 20.59 -1.25 3.30
N GLY A 645 19.92 -0.96 2.17
CA GLY A 645 18.58 -1.47 1.88
C GLY A 645 17.45 -0.82 2.69
N ILE A 646 17.70 0.35 3.26
CA ILE A 646 16.74 1.12 4.08
C ILE A 646 16.20 2.28 3.24
N PRO A 647 14.90 2.63 3.35
CA PRO A 647 14.34 3.78 2.61
C PRO A 647 15.16 5.05 2.81
N CYS A 648 15.52 5.69 1.70
CA CYS A 648 16.21 6.98 1.72
C CYS A 648 15.30 8.11 2.16
N GLN A 649 13.98 7.95 2.05
CA GLN A 649 13.00 8.90 2.59
C GLN A 649 12.82 8.70 4.10
N ALA A 650 12.80 9.80 4.86
CA ALA A 650 12.51 9.76 6.30
C ALA A 650 11.13 9.15 6.62
N PRO A 651 11.00 8.34 7.69
CA PRO A 651 9.70 7.93 8.21
C PRO A 651 8.92 9.15 8.72
N PRO A 652 7.59 9.06 8.86
CA PRO A 652 6.76 7.85 8.76
C PRO A 652 6.39 7.45 7.34
N TRP A 653 6.36 6.14 7.09
CA TRP A 653 5.94 5.54 5.82
C TRP A 653 4.49 5.06 5.82
N GLY A 654 3.82 5.02 6.98
CA GLY A 654 2.43 4.58 7.07
C GLY A 654 1.70 5.16 8.28
N TYR A 655 0.43 5.46 8.09
CA TYR A 655 -0.44 6.08 9.08
C TYR A 655 -1.80 5.38 9.17
N VAL A 656 -2.56 5.65 10.22
CA VAL A 656 -4.02 5.57 10.22
C VAL A 656 -4.59 6.98 10.19
N ALA A 657 -5.70 7.19 9.49
CA ALA A 657 -6.34 8.49 9.36
C ALA A 657 -7.85 8.38 9.44
N GLY A 658 -8.47 9.43 9.99
CA GLY A 658 -9.91 9.57 10.11
C GLY A 658 -10.40 10.84 9.42
N VAL A 659 -11.47 10.72 8.64
CA VAL A 659 -12.03 11.82 7.82
C VAL A 659 -13.52 11.98 8.09
N ASP A 660 -13.99 13.22 8.22
CA ASP A 660 -15.41 13.56 8.13
C ASP A 660 -15.77 13.74 6.65
N LEU A 661 -16.58 12.84 6.10
CA LEU A 661 -16.93 12.86 4.67
C LEU A 661 -17.90 13.99 4.30
N LYS A 662 -18.58 14.61 5.28
CA LYS A 662 -19.47 15.75 5.01
C LYS A 662 -18.68 17.01 4.71
N THR A 663 -17.58 17.21 5.44
CA THR A 663 -16.72 18.40 5.30
C THR A 663 -15.52 18.14 4.39
N GLY A 664 -15.09 16.89 4.24
CA GLY A 664 -13.85 16.54 3.57
C GLY A 664 -12.60 16.78 4.41
N GLU A 665 -12.75 16.99 5.72
CA GLU A 665 -11.62 17.29 6.61
C GLU A 665 -11.05 16.02 7.25
N THR A 666 -9.72 15.91 7.25
CA THR A 666 -9.00 14.89 8.02
C THR A 666 -8.89 15.35 9.47
N ALA A 667 -9.59 14.67 10.39
CA ALA A 667 -9.60 15.04 11.80
C ALA A 667 -8.35 14.55 12.55
N TYR A 668 -7.83 13.37 12.19
CA TYR A 668 -6.60 12.83 12.78
C TYR A 668 -5.78 12.04 11.78
N LYS A 669 -4.49 11.94 12.06
CA LYS A 669 -3.52 11.12 11.31
C LYS A 669 -2.38 10.71 12.25
N HIS A 670 -2.27 9.41 12.52
CA HIS A 670 -1.30 8.85 13.47
C HIS A 670 -0.40 7.83 12.80
N ARG A 671 0.89 7.79 13.17
CA ARG A 671 1.82 6.74 12.69
C ARG A 671 1.24 5.35 12.96
N ASN A 672 1.41 4.41 12.03
CA ASN A 672 0.90 3.06 12.17
C ASN A 672 2.01 1.99 12.14
N GLY A 673 1.94 1.05 13.07
CA GLY A 673 2.88 -0.08 13.15
C GLY A 673 4.30 0.25 13.62
N THR A 674 5.11 -0.80 13.73
CA THR A 674 6.44 -0.80 14.35
C THR A 674 7.48 -1.56 13.51
N VAL A 675 8.77 -1.34 13.76
CA VAL A 675 9.86 -2.08 13.09
C VAL A 675 10.14 -3.46 13.69
N TYR A 676 9.24 -3.98 14.52
CA TYR A 676 9.46 -5.19 15.34
C TYR A 676 9.85 -6.41 14.50
N ASP A 677 9.22 -6.61 13.33
CA ASP A 677 9.49 -7.72 12.41
C ASP A 677 10.42 -7.35 11.25
N MET A 678 10.88 -6.10 11.19
CA MET A 678 11.73 -5.59 10.10
C MET A 678 13.21 -5.55 10.46
N THR A 679 13.56 -5.83 11.72
CA THR A 679 14.91 -5.64 12.25
C THR A 679 15.43 -6.92 12.89
N PRO A 680 16.76 -7.20 12.85
CA PRO A 680 17.33 -8.40 13.48
C PRO A 680 17.08 -8.48 15.00
N LEU A 681 16.90 -7.33 15.65
CA LEU A 681 16.53 -7.22 17.05
C LEU A 681 15.09 -6.73 17.13
N PRO A 682 14.15 -7.49 17.71
CA PRO A 682 12.73 -7.18 17.70
C PRO A 682 12.39 -6.00 18.64
N LEU A 683 12.67 -4.79 18.18
CA LEU A 683 12.45 -3.55 18.93
C LEU A 683 11.13 -2.90 18.48
N PRO A 684 10.18 -2.64 19.39
CA PRO A 684 8.84 -2.18 19.04
C PRO A 684 8.77 -0.66 18.81
N PHE A 685 9.72 -0.10 18.04
CA PHE A 685 9.69 1.33 17.76
C PHE A 685 8.60 1.67 16.76
N LYS A 686 7.70 2.58 17.16
CA LYS A 686 6.60 3.09 16.35
C LYS A 686 7.12 4.17 15.39
N VAL A 687 7.66 3.75 14.26
CA VAL A 687 8.19 4.65 13.21
C VAL A 687 7.11 5.06 12.20
N GLY A 688 6.00 4.33 12.13
CA GLY A 688 5.07 4.38 11.00
C GLY A 688 5.63 3.58 9.83
N VAL A 689 5.31 2.30 9.79
CA VAL A 689 5.80 1.35 8.76
C VAL A 689 4.79 1.24 7.62
N PRO A 690 5.23 0.85 6.41
CA PRO A 690 4.28 0.60 5.34
C PRO A 690 3.30 -0.52 5.69
N GLY A 691 2.17 -0.54 4.99
CA GLY A 691 1.18 -1.60 5.10
C GLY A 691 0.38 -1.72 3.82
N ILE A 692 -0.28 -2.87 3.66
CA ILE A 692 -1.21 -3.11 2.56
C ILE A 692 -2.31 -4.06 3.04
N GLY A 693 -3.57 -3.75 2.71
CA GLY A 693 -4.75 -4.40 3.26
C GLY A 693 -5.79 -3.38 3.70
N GLY A 694 -7.06 -3.80 3.80
CA GLY A 694 -8.17 -2.91 4.12
C GLY A 694 -8.49 -2.86 5.62
N PRO A 695 -9.13 -1.77 6.09
CA PRO A 695 -9.75 -1.73 7.41
C PRO A 695 -11.22 -2.21 7.37
N MET A 696 -11.81 -2.40 8.55
CA MET A 696 -13.27 -2.49 8.72
C MET A 696 -13.72 -1.66 9.94
N ILE A 697 -14.97 -1.19 9.94
CA ILE A 697 -15.59 -0.43 11.02
C ILE A 697 -16.79 -1.21 11.58
N THR A 698 -17.03 -1.09 12.88
CA THR A 698 -18.23 -1.59 13.55
C THR A 698 -19.06 -0.44 14.13
N LYS A 699 -20.37 -0.65 14.27
CA LYS A 699 -21.29 0.31 14.91
C LYS A 699 -20.87 0.69 16.34
N GLY A 700 -20.16 -0.21 17.03
CA GLY A 700 -19.56 0.03 18.35
C GLY A 700 -18.47 1.11 18.39
N GLY A 701 -18.14 1.75 17.26
CA GLY A 701 -17.17 2.85 17.19
C GLY A 701 -15.72 2.36 17.12
N VAL A 702 -15.51 1.13 16.69
CA VAL A 702 -14.18 0.50 16.59
C VAL A 702 -13.85 0.23 15.13
N ALA A 703 -12.63 0.62 14.72
CA ALA A 703 -12.03 0.23 13.45
C ALA A 703 -10.98 -0.87 13.67
N PHE A 704 -10.93 -1.86 12.79
CA PHE A 704 -9.93 -2.94 12.82
C PHE A 704 -9.05 -2.94 11.57
N LEU A 705 -7.76 -3.24 11.74
CA LEU A 705 -6.78 -3.25 10.65
C LEU A 705 -5.59 -4.17 10.98
N GLY A 706 -5.17 -5.00 10.01
CA GLY A 706 -4.01 -5.91 10.12
C GLY A 706 -2.86 -5.62 9.14
N ALA A 707 -2.99 -4.57 8.33
CA ALA A 707 -2.19 -4.34 7.13
C ALA A 707 -0.70 -4.02 7.35
N ALA A 708 -0.33 -3.51 8.52
CA ALA A 708 1.06 -3.13 8.82
C ALA A 708 2.01 -4.34 8.79
N VAL A 709 3.26 -4.14 8.41
CA VAL A 709 4.27 -5.21 8.24
C VAL A 709 4.76 -5.85 9.55
N ASP A 710 4.17 -5.51 10.70
CA ASP A 710 4.60 -5.97 12.02
C ASP A 710 3.68 -7.04 12.64
N ASN A 711 2.94 -7.76 11.80
CA ASN A 711 2.18 -8.96 12.17
C ASN A 711 1.25 -8.77 13.39
N TYR A 712 0.47 -7.68 13.42
CA TYR A 712 -0.58 -7.47 14.42
C TYR A 712 -1.91 -7.14 13.76
N LEU A 713 -3.00 -7.73 14.27
CA LEU A 713 -4.34 -7.18 14.12
C LEU A 713 -4.53 -6.12 15.20
N ARG A 714 -5.01 -4.94 14.84
CA ARG A 714 -5.25 -3.83 15.78
C ARG A 714 -6.70 -3.41 15.76
N ALA A 715 -7.16 -2.92 16.91
CA ALA A 715 -8.41 -2.21 17.05
C ALA A 715 -8.14 -0.75 17.44
N TYR A 716 -8.85 0.17 16.81
CA TYR A 716 -8.74 1.61 17.01
C TYR A 716 -10.08 2.19 17.42
N ASP A 717 -10.02 3.22 18.28
CA ASP A 717 -11.14 4.13 18.47
C ASP A 717 -11.38 4.87 17.16
N LEU A 718 -12.55 4.71 16.55
CA LEU A 718 -12.85 5.33 15.25
C LEU A 718 -12.77 6.85 15.32
N ALA A 719 -13.19 7.46 16.43
CA ALA A 719 -13.29 8.90 16.55
C ALA A 719 -11.92 9.57 16.70
N THR A 720 -10.97 8.89 17.34
CA THR A 720 -9.66 9.48 17.70
C THR A 720 -8.46 8.81 17.05
N GLY A 721 -8.63 7.63 16.44
CA GLY A 721 -7.52 6.85 15.87
C GLY A 721 -6.58 6.21 16.89
N ARG A 722 -6.93 6.26 18.19
CA ARG A 722 -6.13 5.67 19.27
C ARG A 722 -6.19 4.14 19.21
N GLU A 723 -5.04 3.47 19.25
CA GLU A 723 -4.94 2.01 19.40
C GLU A 723 -5.55 1.59 20.75
N LEU A 724 -6.59 0.76 20.73
CA LEU A 724 -7.31 0.25 21.90
C LEU A 724 -6.89 -1.18 22.25
N TRP A 725 -6.53 -1.95 21.25
CA TRP A 725 -6.17 -3.36 21.39
C TRP A 725 -5.27 -3.80 20.23
N LYS A 726 -4.44 -4.80 20.48
CA LYS A 726 -3.72 -5.53 19.43
C LYS A 726 -3.57 -7.01 19.77
N GLY A 727 -3.70 -7.86 18.76
CA GLY A 727 -3.45 -9.30 18.80
C GLY A 727 -2.28 -9.66 17.89
N ARG A 728 -1.31 -10.41 18.42
CA ARG A 728 -0.15 -10.87 17.64
C ARG A 728 -0.57 -11.94 16.64
N LEU A 729 -0.18 -11.77 15.38
CA LEU A 729 -0.42 -12.72 14.31
C LEU A 729 0.82 -13.62 14.11
N PRO A 730 0.64 -14.88 13.65
CA PRO A 730 1.74 -15.82 13.39
C PRO A 730 2.54 -15.48 12.11
N ALA A 731 1.95 -14.65 11.24
CA ALA A 731 2.39 -14.25 9.90
C ALA A 731 1.80 -12.86 9.57
N GLY A 732 2.13 -12.33 8.39
CA GLY A 732 1.64 -11.01 7.95
C GLY A 732 0.12 -10.96 7.79
N GLY A 733 -0.49 -9.89 8.32
CA GLY A 733 -1.94 -9.67 8.33
C GLY A 733 -2.45 -8.83 7.17
N GLN A 734 -1.79 -8.85 6.00
CA GLN A 734 -2.11 -8.06 4.80
C GLN A 734 -3.40 -8.53 4.09
N SER A 735 -4.46 -8.78 4.86
CA SER A 735 -5.83 -9.05 4.45
C SER A 735 -6.76 -7.98 5.04
N THR A 736 -8.03 -7.95 4.60
CA THR A 736 -9.04 -7.10 5.26
C THR A 736 -9.75 -7.92 6.34
N PRO A 737 -9.76 -7.47 7.61
CA PRO A 737 -10.51 -8.16 8.65
C PRO A 737 -12.02 -8.02 8.40
N MET A 738 -12.80 -8.95 8.96
CA MET A 738 -14.26 -8.93 8.89
C MET A 738 -14.86 -9.33 10.23
N THR A 739 -16.17 -9.12 10.40
CA THR A 739 -16.89 -9.51 11.62
C THR A 739 -18.24 -10.10 11.29
N TYR A 740 -18.73 -11.00 12.15
CA TYR A 740 -20.04 -11.62 12.05
C TYR A 740 -20.56 -11.99 13.44
N SER A 741 -21.81 -12.43 13.52
CA SER A 741 -22.34 -13.10 14.71
C SER A 741 -22.88 -14.49 14.41
N THR A 742 -22.75 -15.39 15.38
CA THR A 742 -23.32 -16.74 15.36
C THR A 742 -24.76 -16.73 15.87
N GLN A 743 -25.48 -17.85 15.72
CA GLN A 743 -26.86 -18.00 16.21
C GLN A 743 -27.03 -17.72 17.71
N ASP A 744 -26.00 -17.95 18.52
CA ASP A 744 -26.01 -17.63 19.95
C ASP A 744 -25.80 -16.14 20.26
N GLY A 745 -25.66 -15.29 19.24
CA GLY A 745 -25.46 -13.85 19.35
C GLY A 745 -24.02 -13.43 19.63
N THR A 746 -23.06 -14.35 19.68
CA THR A 746 -21.64 -14.04 19.88
C THR A 746 -21.06 -13.37 18.64
N GLN A 747 -20.47 -12.18 18.80
CA GLN A 747 -19.76 -11.46 17.74
C GLN A 747 -18.30 -11.94 17.66
N TYR A 748 -17.83 -12.20 16.44
CA TYR A 748 -16.45 -12.57 16.14
C TYR A 748 -15.82 -11.53 15.23
N VAL A 749 -14.52 -11.28 15.41
CA VAL A 749 -13.66 -10.55 14.47
C VAL A 749 -12.66 -11.53 13.89
N VAL A 750 -12.59 -11.65 12.56
CA VAL A 750 -11.74 -12.61 11.85
C VAL A 750 -10.76 -11.90 10.94
N ILE A 751 -9.53 -12.42 10.89
CA ILE A 751 -8.52 -11.98 9.95
C ILE A 751 -7.73 -13.18 9.41
N VAL A 752 -7.26 -13.06 8.17
CA VAL A 752 -6.30 -13.98 7.58
C VAL A 752 -4.88 -13.44 7.73
N ALA A 753 -4.00 -14.28 8.28
CA ALA A 753 -2.58 -14.01 8.45
C ALA A 753 -1.79 -14.96 7.54
N GLY A 754 -1.55 -14.54 6.29
CA GLY A 754 -0.77 -15.31 5.33
C GLY A 754 0.40 -14.60 4.67
N GLY A 755 0.65 -13.34 5.04
CA GLY A 755 1.80 -12.58 4.56
C GLY A 755 1.66 -12.08 3.13
N HIS A 756 2.71 -11.39 2.71
CA HIS A 756 2.78 -10.67 1.46
C HIS A 756 4.23 -10.63 0.96
N GLY A 757 4.49 -11.26 -0.19
CA GLY A 757 5.82 -11.42 -0.77
C GLY A 757 6.55 -10.09 -1.01
N SER A 758 5.91 -9.14 -1.69
CA SER A 758 6.56 -7.90 -2.16
C SER A 758 6.97 -6.93 -1.05
N VAL A 759 6.33 -6.99 0.13
CA VAL A 759 6.72 -6.23 1.33
C VAL A 759 7.50 -7.06 2.35
N GLY A 760 7.86 -8.30 2.00
CA GLY A 760 8.78 -9.14 2.78
C GLY A 760 8.22 -9.63 4.12
N THR A 761 6.90 -9.66 4.30
CA THR A 761 6.31 -10.14 5.55
C THR A 761 6.33 -11.66 5.63
N LYS A 762 6.35 -12.19 6.86
CA LYS A 762 6.40 -13.62 7.09
C LYS A 762 5.17 -14.31 6.45
N PRO A 763 5.37 -15.31 5.55
CA PRO A 763 4.27 -16.06 4.96
C PRO A 763 3.58 -16.95 6.00
N GLY A 764 2.32 -17.27 5.77
CA GLY A 764 1.52 -18.16 6.61
C GLY A 764 0.21 -18.56 5.96
N ASP A 765 -0.63 -19.25 6.73
CA ASP A 765 -1.85 -19.89 6.26
C ASP A 765 -3.01 -19.81 7.27
N SER A 766 -2.88 -18.94 8.28
CA SER A 766 -3.76 -18.95 9.44
C SER A 766 -4.97 -18.03 9.26
N ILE A 767 -6.16 -18.52 9.57
CA ILE A 767 -7.39 -17.76 9.74
C ILE A 767 -7.71 -17.76 11.24
N ILE A 768 -7.85 -16.57 11.83
CA ILE A 768 -7.94 -16.43 13.29
C ILE A 768 -9.17 -15.62 13.63
N ALA A 769 -10.00 -16.14 14.55
CA ALA A 769 -11.15 -15.44 15.08
C ALA A 769 -10.91 -14.99 16.52
N TYR A 770 -11.39 -13.80 16.84
CA TYR A 770 -11.37 -13.20 18.17
C TYR A 770 -12.78 -12.90 18.62
N THR A 771 -13.06 -13.10 19.92
CA THR A 771 -14.34 -12.74 20.53
C THR A 771 -14.15 -12.27 21.97
N LEU A 772 -15.19 -11.67 22.55
CA LEU A 772 -15.20 -11.31 23.96
C LEU A 772 -15.35 -12.58 24.82
N PRO A 773 -14.71 -12.65 26.00
CA PRO A 773 -14.94 -13.76 26.93
C PRO A 773 -16.40 -13.80 27.38
N LYS A 774 -16.90 -15.02 27.64
CA LYS A 774 -18.27 -15.26 28.14
C LYS A 774 -18.48 -14.78 29.56
#